data_AF-A0A850LXM6-F1
#
_entry.id   AF-A0A850LXM6-F1
#
_cell.length_a   1.000
_cell.length_b   1.000
_cell.length_c   1.000
_cell.angle_alpha   90.00
_cell.angle_beta   90.00
_cell.angle_gamma   90.00
#
_symmetry.space_group_name_H-M   'P 1'
#
loop_
_entity.id
_entity.type
_entity.pdbx_description
1 polymer ?
#
loop_
_entity_poly.entity_id
_entity_poly.type
_entity_poly.pdbx_seq_one_letter_code
_entity_poly.pdbx_strand_id
1 'polypeptide(L)'
;MSDLSRDEILQQVYKLFNKAAEEERNYNWKNAIAHLEEAKKITSEQKYKELSGDANYRLGEIYQMAANFEKIEEDVLKSYQLSISSFQRAHNIFKELNNVEKINATMGFINFLKYIIEFEKGNEEFLLYSAKNHFKEAKLINLKSGKLIDSLKMVIFESIVLNLIIGEKIIRLDEQTDFKELALEHDNLTKKIWEELKNQQDFPEIYLQYYLLSIVEFCHITFAYLPADNLIKKQYLMDNRDIVKEFIEKFENSDKTLCLFNAYSIYSVLHLFFSVLYVDNQFLLKKVLKTSQNSIKKAEILLQKINANQFLTLFYFVRFSIAVMSIYLGYFSSDFKRIMDDLDRCIDSISLYFPKIMVANVVFVSAATVSMIAINPILPDKQRIDFSKKSADLINRISIELSSIVMNPNYKIYNLTRDIALCANYALIGDLTSDIQESSKYLQMSSKIFNNIFKYNIQRIQDTYYYTVFLMSTSRAAIFLAKNSSIKSEIINYYQEAIKLLLQSKKQEAALLYIDHLFLLGDIYYELGRLTDDDKLFNQSYSTHMDTIEYCKNKGYFNLVGSSFVKVAQIEDRLGNFLSAAENYKNAIDSFDQAIMTLTYTKLGKRIEKLKNYVNAWRFLEIAKSYHANEDHYNAQLNYEQGSYILKDIREYKFESPFYFAWSTLEKAEKLSKTNKHEEAAASYLVAKFNFQEAIEILNSALKKRKTLEEIDRISKLIQVAEFRVTYCIARQQIENARLESKSGNHLLAAELYSKASGLFENISQTLRTEREKEELTAIFYLCRAWENMERAEVEQKPSLYGIASDLFKDAGTHFLESRMKKLSIGNSLYCSALEYGSRFDQSIDLMEKTDYYKKIKMYLRESSKQYQLGGFKQDAQWALATSTFFDGIWHLIQSDNEMDFSKKNQFLNIALNYLNNALEIFGNAGYKQKRDEILKHLKMIKDEKAILTSALNLIEKPAISASSVGISAPVSPNEISSSIDIDEMQRTDLTTESELNWPKRIHQIYFIMSNGTCIYSKSFREVDEVEPQLVAGGLTGITAFLQELTLDKTKVRIVEQEEATILFEHGKYVSVALITDENLITLQNKLKELIQIVEEFFEDEFKTYSGDMEVFSKIDKFVQKIFEI
;
A
#
# COMPACT_ATOMS: atom_id res chain seq x y z
N MET A 1 34.33 -38.46 68.86
CA MET A 1 34.32 -37.83 67.52
C MET A 1 35.47 -36.85 67.51
N SER A 2 36.41 -37.03 66.59
CA SER A 2 37.73 -36.37 66.58
C SER A 2 37.62 -34.85 66.49
N ASP A 3 38.32 -34.16 67.38
CA ASP A 3 38.55 -32.71 67.31
C ASP A 3 39.37 -32.39 66.06
N LEU A 4 38.68 -32.06 64.96
CA LEU A 4 39.32 -31.45 63.79
C LEU A 4 39.93 -30.11 64.21
N SER A 5 41.17 -29.87 63.80
CA SER A 5 41.83 -28.58 64.01
C SER A 5 41.12 -27.45 63.26
N ARG A 6 41.26 -26.21 63.75
CA ARG A 6 40.70 -25.01 63.11
C ARG A 6 41.03 -24.94 61.61
N ASP A 7 42.24 -25.32 61.21
CA ASP A 7 42.67 -25.27 59.81
C ASP A 7 42.03 -26.38 58.96
N GLU A 8 41.77 -27.56 59.53
CA GLU A 8 41.05 -28.65 58.84
C GLU A 8 39.59 -28.29 58.61
N ILE A 9 38.94 -27.62 59.58
CA ILE A 9 37.56 -27.14 59.43
C ILE A 9 37.49 -26.03 58.37
N LEU A 10 38.45 -25.09 58.37
CA LEU A 10 38.55 -24.05 57.34
C LEU A 10 38.73 -24.66 55.95
N GLN A 11 39.65 -25.61 55.80
CA GLN A 11 39.85 -26.33 54.53
C GLN A 11 38.59 -27.09 54.08
N GLN A 12 37.87 -27.71 55.01
CA GLN A 12 36.61 -28.41 54.71
C GLN A 12 35.54 -27.43 54.17
N VAL A 13 35.39 -26.27 54.79
CA VAL A 13 34.45 -25.22 54.36
C VAL A 13 34.85 -24.65 53.00
N TYR A 14 36.12 -24.32 52.77
CA TYR A 14 36.60 -23.85 51.46
C TYR A 14 36.44 -24.91 50.37
N LYS A 15 36.62 -26.20 50.70
CA LYS A 15 36.34 -27.29 49.77
C LYS A 15 34.87 -27.35 49.38
N LEU A 16 33.95 -27.10 50.32
CA LEU A 16 32.51 -27.01 50.01
C LEU A 16 32.19 -25.79 49.14
N PHE A 17 32.79 -24.63 49.37
CA PHE A 17 32.65 -23.47 48.48
C PHE A 17 33.16 -23.77 47.06
N ASN A 18 34.30 -24.43 46.93
CA ASN A 18 34.85 -24.81 45.62
C ASN A 18 33.98 -25.83 44.89
N LYS A 19 33.43 -26.82 45.61
CA LYS A 19 32.45 -27.77 45.06
C LYS A 19 31.18 -27.07 44.61
N ALA A 20 30.67 -26.13 45.41
CA ALA A 20 29.51 -25.33 45.02
C ALA A 20 29.80 -24.55 43.73
N ALA A 21 30.96 -23.89 43.62
CA ALA A 21 31.36 -23.18 42.40
C ALA A 21 31.56 -24.10 41.17
N GLU A 22 31.95 -25.36 41.37
CA GLU A 22 32.02 -26.37 40.31
C GLU A 22 30.62 -26.80 39.85
N GLU A 23 29.70 -27.04 40.78
CA GLU A 23 28.30 -27.34 40.46
C GLU A 23 27.59 -26.15 39.80
N GLU A 24 27.92 -24.91 40.18
CA GLU A 24 27.47 -23.68 39.51
C GLU A 24 27.89 -23.64 38.03
N ARG A 25 29.14 -24.00 37.70
CA ARG A 25 29.64 -24.08 36.31
C ARG A 25 28.90 -25.11 35.46
N ASN A 26 28.35 -26.14 36.11
CA ASN A 26 27.55 -27.18 35.46
C ASN A 26 26.04 -26.90 35.52
N TYR A 27 25.62 -25.71 36.00
CA TYR A 27 24.22 -25.31 36.20
C TYR A 27 23.43 -26.24 37.13
N ASN A 28 24.09 -26.92 38.07
CA ASN A 28 23.49 -27.83 39.03
C ASN A 28 23.21 -27.12 40.37
N TRP A 29 22.21 -26.25 40.34
CA TRP A 29 21.88 -25.36 41.46
C TRP A 29 21.53 -26.11 42.75
N LYS A 30 20.85 -27.26 42.64
CA LYS A 30 20.45 -28.08 43.80
C LYS A 30 21.67 -28.59 44.58
N ASN A 31 22.69 -29.10 43.90
CA ASN A 31 23.92 -29.57 44.56
C ASN A 31 24.75 -28.41 45.08
N ALA A 32 24.83 -27.30 44.33
CA ALA A 32 25.52 -26.10 44.80
C ALA A 32 24.89 -25.57 46.11
N ILE A 33 23.56 -25.50 46.19
CA ILE A 33 22.81 -25.15 47.40
C ILE A 33 23.12 -26.13 48.53
N ALA A 34 23.12 -27.44 48.27
CA ALA A 34 23.40 -28.46 49.28
C ALA A 34 24.80 -28.31 49.90
N HIS A 35 25.82 -28.06 49.08
CA HIS A 35 27.18 -27.82 49.56
C HIS A 35 27.30 -26.54 50.39
N LEU A 36 26.60 -25.46 50.00
CA LEU A 36 26.57 -24.23 50.79
C LEU A 36 25.76 -24.35 52.09
N GLU A 37 24.67 -25.12 52.09
CA GLU A 37 23.91 -25.45 53.30
C GLU A 37 24.75 -26.25 54.29
N GLU A 38 25.55 -27.20 53.81
CA GLU A 38 26.53 -27.94 54.62
C GLU A 38 27.63 -27.02 55.16
N ALA A 39 28.18 -26.14 54.33
CA ALA A 39 29.17 -25.14 54.76
C ALA A 39 28.59 -24.20 55.82
N LYS A 40 27.35 -23.75 55.64
CA LYS A 40 26.61 -22.93 56.62
C LYS A 40 26.42 -23.67 57.94
N LYS A 41 26.08 -24.95 57.90
CA LYS A 41 25.91 -25.78 59.10
C LYS A 41 27.22 -25.88 59.88
N ILE A 42 28.31 -26.29 59.23
CA ILE A 42 29.64 -26.45 59.85
C ILE A 42 30.13 -25.12 60.46
N THR A 43 30.04 -24.03 59.70
CA THR A 43 30.49 -22.70 60.18
C THR A 43 29.67 -22.17 61.34
N SER A 44 28.37 -22.48 61.39
CA SER A 44 27.47 -22.09 62.49
C SER A 44 27.72 -22.91 63.75
N GLU A 45 27.89 -24.23 63.64
CA GLU A 45 28.21 -25.13 64.76
C GLU A 45 29.56 -24.77 65.40
N GLN A 46 30.53 -24.37 64.57
CA GLN A 46 31.89 -24.02 64.99
C GLN A 46 32.08 -22.53 65.34
N LYS A 47 31.00 -21.74 65.32
CA LYS A 47 30.99 -20.29 65.63
C LYS A 47 31.93 -19.42 64.77
N TYR A 48 32.26 -19.85 63.54
CA TYR A 48 32.99 -19.02 62.58
C TYR A 48 32.06 -18.01 61.92
N LYS A 49 31.79 -16.90 62.61
CA LYS A 49 30.79 -15.91 62.19
C LYS A 49 31.01 -15.37 60.77
N GLU A 50 32.23 -15.00 60.40
CA GLU A 50 32.51 -14.42 59.08
C GLU A 50 32.20 -15.40 57.93
N LEU A 51 32.70 -16.63 58.02
CA LEU A 51 32.42 -17.69 57.03
C LEU A 51 30.95 -18.12 57.01
N SER A 52 30.27 -18.09 58.16
CA SER A 52 28.81 -18.30 58.22
C SER A 52 28.06 -17.17 57.48
N GLY A 53 28.53 -15.93 57.63
CA GLY A 53 28.05 -14.77 56.87
C GLY A 53 28.25 -14.95 55.36
N ASP A 54 29.44 -15.34 54.92
CA ASP A 54 29.75 -15.59 53.51
C ASP A 54 28.98 -16.78 52.93
N ALA A 55 28.76 -17.85 53.71
CA ALA A 55 27.93 -18.97 53.29
C ALA A 55 26.46 -18.55 53.06
N ASN A 56 25.89 -17.76 53.97
CA ASN A 56 24.54 -17.20 53.79
C ASN A 56 24.48 -16.20 52.63
N TYR A 57 25.52 -15.39 52.42
CA TYR A 57 25.62 -14.46 51.29
C TYR A 57 25.60 -15.22 49.95
N ARG A 58 26.45 -16.25 49.81
CA ARG A 58 26.49 -17.11 48.62
C ARG A 58 25.19 -17.89 48.41
N LEU A 59 24.54 -18.37 49.48
CA LEU A 59 23.21 -18.97 49.38
C LEU A 59 22.19 -17.98 48.80
N GLY A 60 22.23 -16.72 49.24
CA GLY A 60 21.40 -15.65 48.67
C GLY A 60 21.55 -15.54 47.15
N GLU A 61 22.79 -15.50 46.66
CA GLU A 61 23.10 -15.39 45.23
C GLU A 61 22.66 -16.62 44.43
N ILE A 62 22.90 -17.83 44.97
CA ILE A 62 22.52 -19.07 44.28
C ILE A 62 21.01 -19.25 44.26
N TYR A 63 20.29 -18.98 45.36
CA TYR A 63 18.83 -19.05 45.35
C TYR A 63 18.23 -18.06 44.34
N GLN A 64 18.82 -16.87 44.21
CA GLN A 64 18.38 -15.89 43.21
C GLN A 64 18.60 -16.41 41.79
N MET A 65 19.75 -17.02 41.48
CA MET A 65 20.00 -17.56 40.14
C MET A 65 19.19 -18.84 39.88
N ALA A 66 19.01 -19.70 40.88
CA ALA A 66 18.20 -20.91 40.79
C ALA A 66 16.75 -20.60 40.39
N ALA A 67 16.21 -19.46 40.86
CA ALA A 67 14.88 -18.99 40.47
C ALA A 67 14.70 -18.92 38.94
N ASN A 68 15.76 -18.62 38.18
CA ASN A 68 15.71 -18.50 36.72
C ASN A 68 15.57 -19.87 36.00
N PHE A 69 15.75 -20.97 36.73
CA PHE A 69 15.71 -22.35 36.25
C PHE A 69 14.47 -23.12 36.74
N GLU A 70 13.67 -22.53 37.63
CA GLU A 70 12.43 -23.12 38.13
C GLU A 70 11.32 -23.13 37.06
N LYS A 71 10.44 -24.13 37.12
CA LYS A 71 9.40 -24.40 36.10
C LYS A 71 8.00 -23.92 36.45
N ILE A 72 7.77 -23.53 37.70
CA ILE A 72 6.46 -23.07 38.19
C ILE A 72 6.64 -21.79 39.03
N GLU A 73 5.68 -20.87 38.94
CA GLU A 73 5.75 -19.54 39.58
C GLU A 73 5.94 -19.64 41.11
N GLU A 74 5.30 -20.61 41.75
CA GLU A 74 5.43 -20.84 43.21
C GLU A 74 6.88 -21.13 43.62
N ASP A 75 7.60 -21.95 42.85
CA ASP A 75 9.01 -22.29 43.14
C ASP A 75 9.96 -21.13 42.84
N VAL A 76 9.66 -20.31 41.83
CA VAL A 76 10.38 -19.06 41.55
C VAL A 76 10.24 -18.10 42.74
N LEU A 77 9.01 -17.86 43.21
CA LEU A 77 8.72 -17.02 44.37
C LEU A 77 9.41 -17.53 45.63
N LYS A 78 9.33 -18.85 45.87
CA LYS A 78 10.00 -19.51 46.98
C LYS A 78 11.52 -19.33 46.92
N SER A 79 12.11 -19.45 45.75
CA SER A 79 13.56 -19.24 45.55
C SER A 79 13.96 -17.79 45.87
N TYR A 80 13.20 -16.79 45.43
CA TYR A 80 13.45 -15.40 45.82
C TYR A 80 13.25 -15.15 47.32
N GLN A 81 12.23 -15.75 47.95
CA GLN A 81 12.03 -15.66 49.39
C GLN A 81 13.19 -16.30 50.18
N LEU A 82 13.68 -17.45 49.73
CA LEU A 82 14.86 -18.10 50.30
C LEU A 82 16.11 -17.26 50.12
N SER A 83 16.27 -16.62 48.96
CA SER A 83 17.35 -15.66 48.70
C SER A 83 17.31 -14.47 49.68
N ILE A 84 16.16 -13.82 49.83
CA ILE A 84 15.95 -12.72 50.79
C ILE A 84 16.29 -13.17 52.21
N SER A 85 15.78 -14.33 52.64
CA SER A 85 16.03 -14.86 53.99
C SER A 85 17.51 -15.14 54.25
N SER A 86 18.24 -15.59 53.22
CA SER A 86 19.68 -15.86 53.29
C SER A 86 20.47 -14.56 53.37
N PHE A 87 20.14 -13.56 52.55
CA PHE A 87 20.75 -12.23 52.64
C PHE A 87 20.44 -11.53 53.97
N GLN A 88 19.24 -11.68 54.54
CA GLN A 88 18.91 -11.15 55.87
C GLN A 88 19.76 -11.78 56.98
N ARG A 89 19.96 -13.10 56.94
CA ARG A 89 20.85 -13.79 57.88
C ARG A 89 22.29 -13.31 57.73
N ALA A 90 22.80 -13.23 56.49
CA ALA A 90 24.13 -12.70 56.21
C ALA A 90 24.28 -11.25 56.72
N HIS A 91 23.28 -10.39 56.46
CA HIS A 91 23.25 -9.01 56.91
C HIS A 91 23.40 -8.89 58.43
N ASN A 92 22.61 -9.66 59.18
CA ASN A 92 22.67 -9.64 60.65
C ASN A 92 24.05 -10.05 61.17
N ILE A 93 24.65 -11.09 60.58
CA ILE A 93 26.00 -11.54 60.93
C ILE A 93 27.04 -10.46 60.62
N PHE A 94 27.01 -9.87 59.42
CA PHE A 94 27.96 -8.83 59.03
C PHE A 94 27.78 -7.53 59.84
N LYS A 95 26.56 -7.25 60.31
CA LYS A 95 26.26 -6.17 61.24
C LYS A 95 26.92 -6.41 62.60
N GLU A 96 26.87 -7.62 63.13
CA GLU A 96 27.61 -7.98 64.36
C GLU A 96 29.13 -7.88 64.19
N LEU A 97 29.63 -8.13 62.97
CA LEU A 97 31.06 -8.06 62.63
C LEU A 97 31.53 -6.66 62.22
N ASN A 98 30.64 -5.66 62.17
CA ASN A 98 30.92 -4.31 61.64
C ASN A 98 31.52 -4.31 60.21
N ASN A 99 31.18 -5.29 59.38
CA ASN A 99 31.64 -5.35 58.00
C ASN A 99 30.75 -4.45 57.10
N VAL A 100 31.07 -3.16 57.07
CA VAL A 100 30.28 -2.10 56.39
C VAL A 100 30.04 -2.41 54.91
N GLU A 101 31.02 -2.97 54.22
CA GLU A 101 30.91 -3.38 52.81
C GLU A 101 29.79 -4.41 52.61
N LYS A 102 29.86 -5.52 53.34
CA LYS A 102 28.89 -6.62 53.23
C LYS A 102 27.52 -6.25 53.78
N ILE A 103 27.45 -5.36 54.79
CA ILE A 103 26.19 -4.78 55.30
C ILE A 103 25.47 -4.04 54.17
N ASN A 104 26.20 -3.18 53.43
CA ASN A 104 25.63 -2.47 52.29
C ASN A 104 25.24 -3.41 51.16
N ALA A 105 26.12 -4.33 50.76
CA ALA A 105 25.84 -5.28 49.69
C ALA A 105 24.57 -6.12 49.96
N THR A 106 24.47 -6.72 51.16
CA THR A 106 23.29 -7.52 51.57
C THR A 106 22.01 -6.69 51.61
N MET A 107 22.06 -5.45 52.10
CA MET A 107 20.88 -4.56 52.13
C MET A 107 20.45 -4.15 50.72
N GLY A 108 21.41 -3.95 49.80
CA GLY A 108 21.14 -3.74 48.38
C GLY A 108 20.34 -4.90 47.78
N PHE A 109 20.81 -6.14 47.97
CA PHE A 109 20.11 -7.34 47.49
C PHE A 109 18.74 -7.53 48.12
N ILE A 110 18.60 -7.31 49.43
CA ILE A 110 17.31 -7.45 50.12
C ILE A 110 16.29 -6.47 49.52
N ASN A 111 16.65 -5.20 49.35
CA ASN A 111 15.72 -4.20 48.82
C ASN A 111 15.39 -4.45 47.35
N PHE A 112 16.39 -4.86 46.55
CA PHE A 112 16.18 -5.25 45.15
C PHE A 112 15.22 -6.44 45.01
N LEU A 113 15.43 -7.51 45.77
CA LEU A 113 14.59 -8.71 45.71
C LEU A 113 13.19 -8.48 46.29
N LYS A 114 13.07 -7.64 47.33
CA LYS A 114 11.76 -7.22 47.84
C LYS A 114 10.96 -6.50 46.76
N TYR A 115 11.55 -5.52 46.09
CA TYR A 115 10.90 -4.86 44.96
C TYR A 115 10.40 -5.89 43.92
N ILE A 116 11.23 -6.88 43.58
CA ILE A 116 10.89 -7.90 42.60
C ILE A 116 9.61 -8.68 42.97
N ILE A 117 9.46 -9.09 44.23
CA ILE A 117 8.33 -9.93 44.68
C ILE A 117 7.15 -9.14 45.26
N GLU A 118 7.37 -7.90 45.70
CA GLU A 118 6.36 -7.06 46.38
C GLU A 118 5.78 -5.96 45.46
N PHE A 119 6.25 -5.82 44.22
CA PHE A 119 5.81 -4.80 43.25
C PHE A 119 4.28 -4.61 43.16
N GLU A 120 3.51 -5.69 43.21
CA GLU A 120 2.03 -5.66 43.11
C GLU A 120 1.35 -4.96 44.30
N LYS A 121 2.06 -4.72 45.42
CA LYS A 121 1.53 -4.07 46.63
C LYS A 121 1.47 -2.54 46.53
N GLY A 122 2.11 -1.94 45.54
CA GLY A 122 1.99 -0.53 45.20
C GLY A 122 2.98 0.41 45.92
N ASN A 123 3.72 1.19 45.12
CA ASN A 123 4.65 2.25 45.50
C ASN A 123 5.98 1.80 46.16
N GLU A 124 6.63 0.82 45.56
CA GLU A 124 7.89 0.25 46.05
C GLU A 124 9.14 0.87 45.42
N GLU A 125 8.99 1.94 44.62
CA GLU A 125 10.09 2.66 43.94
C GLU A 125 11.24 3.03 44.89
N PHE A 126 10.91 3.39 46.13
CA PHE A 126 11.89 3.73 47.16
C PHE A 126 12.87 2.58 47.46
N LEU A 127 12.45 1.31 47.28
CA LEU A 127 13.32 0.15 47.45
C LEU A 127 14.39 0.10 46.37
N LEU A 128 14.08 0.48 45.13
CA LEU A 128 15.07 0.56 44.06
C LEU A 128 16.10 1.65 44.35
N TYR A 129 15.66 2.85 44.74
CA TYR A 129 16.60 3.91 45.14
C TYR A 129 17.47 3.51 46.32
N SER A 130 16.87 2.85 47.33
CA SER A 130 17.59 2.28 48.45
C SER A 130 18.63 1.25 47.98
N ALA A 131 18.23 0.30 47.12
CA ALA A 131 19.14 -0.72 46.58
C ALA A 131 20.31 -0.10 45.80
N LYS A 132 20.04 0.85 44.90
CA LYS A 132 21.05 1.58 44.10
C LYS A 132 22.09 2.23 45.01
N ASN A 133 21.64 2.95 46.05
CA ASN A 133 22.52 3.64 46.99
C ASN A 133 23.40 2.66 47.78
N HIS A 134 22.83 1.56 48.28
CA HIS A 134 23.60 0.55 49.01
C HIS A 134 24.63 -0.16 48.12
N PHE A 135 24.29 -0.49 46.87
CA PHE A 135 25.26 -1.04 45.91
C PHE A 135 26.37 -0.04 45.59
N LYS A 136 26.04 1.24 45.42
CA LYS A 136 27.01 2.31 45.19
C LYS A 136 27.99 2.48 46.36
N GLU A 137 27.51 2.44 47.60
CA GLU A 137 28.36 2.50 48.79
C GLU A 137 29.26 1.26 48.90
N ALA A 138 28.71 0.05 48.73
CA ALA A 138 29.48 -1.19 48.73
C ALA A 138 30.57 -1.18 47.64
N LYS A 139 30.24 -0.72 46.42
CA LYS A 139 31.18 -0.52 45.32
C LYS A 139 32.36 0.36 45.73
N LEU A 140 32.08 1.54 46.30
CA LEU A 140 33.10 2.52 46.67
C LEU A 140 34.03 2.00 47.77
N ILE A 141 33.48 1.27 48.75
CA ILE A 141 34.27 0.65 49.82
C ILE A 141 35.17 -0.46 49.25
N ASN A 142 34.66 -1.32 48.38
CA ASN A 142 35.42 -2.38 47.74
C ASN A 142 36.56 -1.83 46.87
N LEU A 143 36.29 -0.78 46.10
CA LEU A 143 37.29 -0.13 45.26
C LEU A 143 38.43 0.47 46.11
N LYS A 144 38.09 1.17 47.20
CA LYS A 144 39.08 1.72 48.15
C LYS A 144 39.92 0.64 48.83
N SER A 145 39.35 -0.56 48.98
CA SER A 145 40.00 -1.71 49.62
C SER A 145 40.77 -2.60 48.64
N GLY A 146 40.88 -2.21 47.36
CA GLY A 146 41.57 -2.98 46.32
C GLY A 146 40.83 -4.24 45.86
N LYS A 147 39.57 -4.45 46.27
CA LYS A 147 38.74 -5.60 45.89
C LYS A 147 38.00 -5.33 44.59
N LEU A 148 38.73 -5.33 43.47
CA LEU A 148 38.17 -4.95 42.15
C LEU A 148 36.99 -5.85 41.73
N ILE A 149 37.10 -7.17 41.88
CA ILE A 149 36.04 -8.11 41.49
C ILE A 149 34.76 -7.85 42.30
N ASP A 150 34.88 -7.63 43.61
CA ASP A 150 33.71 -7.34 44.45
C ASP A 150 33.12 -5.96 44.18
N SER A 151 33.95 -4.99 43.78
CA SER A 151 33.46 -3.69 43.29
C SER A 151 32.65 -3.87 42.00
N LEU A 152 33.16 -4.63 41.03
CA LEU A 152 32.51 -4.91 39.74
C LEU A 152 31.14 -5.57 39.90
N LYS A 153 31.03 -6.56 40.80
CA LYS A 153 29.74 -7.20 41.12
C LYS A 153 28.69 -6.17 41.56
N MET A 154 29.08 -5.22 42.41
CA MET A 154 28.16 -4.19 42.90
C MET A 154 27.78 -3.21 41.79
N VAL A 155 28.71 -2.85 40.89
CA VAL A 155 28.42 -1.96 39.76
C VAL A 155 27.42 -2.58 38.79
N ILE A 156 27.50 -3.89 38.54
CA ILE A 156 26.55 -4.62 37.70
C ILE A 156 25.13 -4.51 38.28
N PHE A 157 24.96 -4.75 39.58
CA PHE A 157 23.65 -4.61 40.23
C PHE A 157 23.18 -3.15 40.34
N GLU A 158 24.08 -2.19 40.53
CA GLU A 158 23.77 -0.76 40.41
C GLU A 158 23.18 -0.44 39.03
N SER A 159 23.72 -1.04 37.96
CA SER A 159 23.23 -0.89 36.57
C SER A 159 21.84 -1.49 36.38
N ILE A 160 21.60 -2.71 36.88
CA ILE A 160 20.28 -3.37 36.79
C ILE A 160 19.22 -2.55 37.54
N VAL A 161 19.53 -2.11 38.76
CA VAL A 161 18.59 -1.31 39.54
C VAL A 161 18.32 0.03 38.87
N LEU A 162 19.34 0.67 38.29
CA LEU A 162 19.14 1.90 37.51
C LEU A 162 18.17 1.68 36.33
N ASN A 163 18.25 0.54 35.64
CA ASN A 163 17.32 0.21 34.56
C ASN A 163 15.88 0.05 35.05
N LEU A 164 15.68 -0.62 36.19
CA LEU A 164 14.36 -0.76 36.77
C LEU A 164 13.78 0.59 37.20
N ILE A 165 14.61 1.49 37.75
CA ILE A 165 14.19 2.87 38.07
C ILE A 165 13.73 3.58 36.79
N ILE A 166 14.53 3.55 35.73
CA ILE A 166 14.18 4.18 34.45
C ILE A 166 12.87 3.59 33.90
N GLY A 167 12.72 2.26 33.93
CA GLY A 167 11.49 1.58 33.52
C GLY A 167 10.27 2.04 34.33
N GLU A 168 10.36 2.07 35.65
CA GLU A 168 9.28 2.51 36.53
C GLU A 168 8.87 3.96 36.24
N LYS A 169 9.83 4.86 36.09
CA LYS A 169 9.59 6.27 35.75
C LYS A 169 8.86 6.44 34.42
N ILE A 170 9.25 5.66 33.41
CA ILE A 170 8.62 5.67 32.09
C ILE A 170 7.17 5.22 32.18
N ILE A 171 6.90 4.10 32.84
CA ILE A 171 5.55 3.50 32.86
C ILE A 171 4.59 4.38 33.67
N ARG A 172 5.12 5.10 34.66
CA ARG A 172 4.39 6.11 35.42
C ARG A 172 4.16 7.43 34.68
N LEU A 173 4.77 7.59 33.50
CA LEU A 173 4.79 8.86 32.76
C LEU A 173 5.29 10.02 33.63
N ASP A 174 6.33 9.80 34.44
CA ASP A 174 6.83 10.81 35.37
C ASP A 174 7.36 12.05 34.62
N GLU A 175 6.69 13.19 34.83
CA GLU A 175 7.00 14.47 34.19
C GLU A 175 8.28 15.11 34.73
N GLN A 176 8.71 14.77 35.95
CA GLN A 176 9.85 15.39 36.62
C GLN A 176 11.20 14.72 36.32
N THR A 177 11.19 13.51 35.75
CA THR A 177 12.41 12.72 35.53
C THR A 177 13.20 13.17 34.29
N ASP A 178 14.48 13.50 34.43
CA ASP A 178 15.37 13.69 33.26
C ASP A 178 15.86 12.32 32.72
N PHE A 179 15.14 11.82 31.72
CA PHE A 179 15.47 10.55 31.08
C PHE A 179 16.78 10.57 30.30
N LYS A 180 17.22 11.74 29.82
CA LYS A 180 18.48 11.87 29.08
C LYS A 180 19.66 11.68 30.03
N GLU A 181 19.60 12.28 31.21
CA GLU A 181 20.62 12.11 32.25
C GLU A 181 20.73 10.65 32.70
N LEU A 182 19.60 10.01 33.03
CA LEU A 182 19.59 8.61 33.47
C LEU A 182 20.08 7.64 32.38
N ALA A 183 19.74 7.90 31.12
CA ALA A 183 20.20 7.09 29.99
C ALA A 183 21.73 7.19 29.80
N LEU A 184 22.28 8.40 29.90
CA LEU A 184 23.73 8.63 29.85
C LEU A 184 24.44 8.01 31.07
N GLU A 185 23.84 8.09 32.25
CA GLU A 185 24.38 7.44 33.46
C GLU A 185 24.51 5.92 33.24
N HIS A 186 23.47 5.27 32.72
CA HIS A 186 23.48 3.84 32.44
C HIS A 186 24.47 3.43 31.34
N ASP A 187 24.52 4.18 30.23
CA ASP A 187 25.46 3.94 29.13
C ASP A 187 26.93 4.03 29.59
N ASN A 188 27.25 5.04 30.40
CA ASN A 188 28.58 5.18 30.97
C ASN A 188 28.91 4.03 31.92
N LEU A 189 27.93 3.55 32.70
CA LEU A 189 28.11 2.46 33.63
C LEU A 189 28.40 1.14 32.91
N THR A 190 27.63 0.82 31.87
CA THR A 190 27.79 -0.41 31.06
C THR A 190 29.12 -0.45 30.33
N LYS A 191 29.56 0.67 29.75
CA LYS A 191 30.91 0.82 29.15
C LYS A 191 32.01 0.61 30.16
N LYS A 192 31.91 1.26 31.32
CA LYS A 192 32.92 1.15 32.37
C LYS A 192 33.05 -0.27 32.91
N ILE A 193 31.93 -0.96 33.12
CA ILE A 193 31.92 -2.37 33.53
C ILE A 193 32.68 -3.21 32.48
N TRP A 194 32.41 -3.03 31.18
CA TRP A 194 33.09 -3.80 30.14
C TRP A 194 34.59 -3.54 30.09
N GLU A 195 35.03 -2.29 30.15
CA GLU A 195 36.45 -1.91 30.13
C GLU A 195 37.26 -2.58 31.24
N GLU A 196 36.67 -2.70 32.43
CA GLU A 196 37.29 -3.36 33.57
C GLU A 196 37.19 -4.90 33.45
N LEU A 197 36.08 -5.43 32.94
CA LEU A 197 35.80 -6.86 32.84
C LEU A 197 36.57 -7.56 31.72
N LYS A 198 36.75 -6.92 30.56
CA LYS A 198 37.41 -7.50 29.38
C LYS A 198 38.87 -7.90 29.65
N ASN A 199 39.50 -7.30 30.66
CA ASN A 199 40.87 -7.59 31.07
C ASN A 199 40.97 -8.70 32.13
N GLN A 200 39.85 -9.16 32.69
CA GLN A 200 39.84 -10.23 33.68
C GLN A 200 39.87 -11.61 32.98
N GLN A 201 40.67 -12.54 33.52
CA GLN A 201 40.70 -13.94 33.07
C GLN A 201 39.62 -14.77 33.76
N ASP A 202 39.52 -14.67 35.09
CA ASP A 202 38.53 -15.38 35.90
C ASP A 202 37.52 -14.40 36.50
N PHE A 203 36.30 -14.42 35.96
CA PHE A 203 35.15 -13.70 36.51
C PHE A 203 33.96 -14.66 36.64
N PRO A 204 33.21 -14.65 37.75
CA PRO A 204 32.16 -15.65 37.97
C PRO A 204 31.04 -15.51 36.94
N GLU A 205 30.65 -16.63 36.34
CA GLU A 205 29.70 -16.68 35.21
C GLU A 205 28.35 -16.04 35.56
N ILE A 206 27.87 -16.25 36.79
CA ILE A 206 26.65 -15.66 37.33
C ILE A 206 26.57 -14.13 37.12
N TYR A 207 27.66 -13.39 37.33
CA TYR A 207 27.66 -11.94 37.14
C TYR A 207 27.88 -11.53 35.68
N LEU A 208 28.49 -12.38 34.85
CA LEU A 208 28.50 -12.17 33.39
C LEU A 208 27.06 -12.22 32.85
N GLN A 209 26.22 -13.11 33.38
CA GLN A 209 24.79 -13.13 33.04
C GLN A 209 24.08 -11.85 33.46
N TYR A 210 24.29 -11.40 34.69
CA TYR A 210 23.68 -10.16 35.18
C TYR A 210 24.14 -8.93 34.40
N TYR A 211 25.40 -8.89 33.98
CA TYR A 211 25.91 -7.84 33.10
C TYR A 211 25.22 -7.84 31.72
N LEU A 212 25.06 -9.01 31.09
CA LEU A 212 24.32 -9.12 29.84
C LEU A 212 22.84 -8.70 30.00
N LEU A 213 22.20 -9.08 31.11
CA LEU A 213 20.83 -8.69 31.43
C LEU A 213 20.69 -7.16 31.58
N SER A 214 21.67 -6.49 32.21
CA SER A 214 21.65 -5.03 32.35
C SER A 214 21.71 -4.31 31.00
N ILE A 215 22.30 -4.90 29.97
CA ILE A 215 22.29 -4.33 28.62
C ILE A 215 20.88 -4.47 28.00
N VAL A 216 20.27 -5.65 28.07
CA VAL A 216 19.04 -5.95 27.31
C VAL A 216 17.80 -5.24 27.86
N GLU A 217 17.67 -5.18 29.18
CA GLU A 217 16.51 -4.58 29.84
C GLU A 217 16.39 -3.10 29.49
N PHE A 218 17.54 -2.40 29.47
CA PHE A 218 17.60 -1.01 29.05
C PHE A 218 17.35 -0.84 27.54
N CYS A 219 17.80 -1.76 26.69
CA CYS A 219 17.56 -1.69 25.24
C CYS A 219 16.06 -1.66 24.91
N HIS A 220 15.25 -2.50 25.57
CA HIS A 220 13.80 -2.55 25.35
C HIS A 220 13.11 -1.24 25.80
N ILE A 221 13.44 -0.77 27.00
CA ILE A 221 12.92 0.47 27.59
C ILE A 221 13.31 1.68 26.71
N THR A 222 14.56 1.71 26.24
CA THR A 222 15.11 2.74 25.36
C THR A 222 14.48 2.73 23.98
N PHE A 223 14.26 1.55 23.41
CA PHE A 223 13.64 1.38 22.10
C PHE A 223 12.21 1.91 22.08
N ALA A 224 11.36 1.46 23.01
CA ALA A 224 9.94 1.76 22.99
C ALA A 224 9.63 3.17 23.53
N TYR A 225 10.21 3.55 24.67
CA TYR A 225 9.62 4.61 25.48
C TYR A 225 10.53 5.80 25.79
N LEU A 226 11.81 5.77 25.42
CA LEU A 226 12.72 6.87 25.73
C LEU A 226 12.54 8.02 24.72
N PRO A 227 12.13 9.23 25.16
CA PRO A 227 11.98 10.40 24.30
C PRO A 227 13.30 11.16 24.08
N ALA A 228 14.45 10.52 24.38
CA ALA A 228 15.76 11.16 24.33
C ALA A 228 16.16 11.55 22.90
N ASP A 229 17.03 12.57 22.79
CA ASP A 229 17.66 12.99 21.54
C ASP A 229 18.11 11.76 20.74
N ASN A 230 17.72 11.74 19.47
CA ASN A 230 18.01 10.65 18.56
C ASN A 230 19.48 10.21 18.60
N LEU A 231 20.39 11.19 18.67
CA LEU A 231 21.83 10.94 18.66
C LEU A 231 22.26 10.05 19.84
N ILE A 232 21.68 10.26 21.03
CA ILE A 232 22.01 9.52 22.25
C ILE A 232 21.49 8.10 22.16
N LYS A 233 20.25 7.94 21.69
CA LYS A 233 19.64 6.62 21.49
C LYS A 233 20.43 5.80 20.45
N LYS A 234 20.85 6.44 19.36
CA LYS A 234 21.67 5.81 18.32
C LYS A 234 23.04 5.39 18.85
N GLN A 235 23.71 6.30 19.56
CA GLN A 235 25.02 6.05 20.15
C GLN A 235 24.98 4.89 21.15
N TYR A 236 23.97 4.88 22.04
CA TYR A 236 23.75 3.78 22.98
C TYR A 236 23.64 2.42 22.29
N LEU A 237 22.81 2.30 21.24
CA LEU A 237 22.65 1.04 20.51
C LEU A 237 23.96 0.62 19.82
N MET A 238 24.73 1.57 19.29
CA MET A 238 26.02 1.28 18.65
C MET A 238 27.04 0.78 19.68
N ASP A 239 27.19 1.48 20.79
CA ASP A 239 28.19 1.15 21.81
C ASP A 239 27.91 -0.21 22.43
N ASN A 240 26.66 -0.48 22.81
CA ASN A 240 26.29 -1.76 23.41
C ASN A 240 26.37 -2.91 22.41
N ARG A 241 26.12 -2.65 21.12
CA ARG A 241 26.32 -3.65 20.07
C ARG A 241 27.79 -4.03 19.93
N ASP A 242 28.68 -3.05 19.99
CA ASP A 242 30.12 -3.28 19.86
C ASP A 242 30.69 -3.96 21.12
N ILE A 243 30.22 -3.58 22.31
CA ILE A 243 30.51 -4.27 23.58
C ILE A 243 30.10 -5.75 23.53
N VAL A 244 28.86 -6.05 23.14
CA VAL A 244 28.38 -7.44 23.10
C VAL A 244 29.11 -8.24 22.02
N LYS A 245 29.53 -7.60 20.92
CA LYS A 245 30.39 -8.22 19.91
C LYS A 245 31.73 -8.66 20.51
N GLU A 246 32.40 -7.75 21.21
CA GLU A 246 33.69 -8.03 21.88
C GLU A 246 33.52 -9.10 22.97
N PHE A 247 32.39 -9.11 23.69
CA PHE A 247 32.03 -10.16 24.63
C PHE A 247 31.97 -11.54 23.95
N ILE A 248 31.28 -11.63 22.82
CA ILE A 248 31.18 -12.88 22.04
C ILE A 248 32.57 -13.31 21.60
N GLU A 249 33.38 -12.42 21.01
CA GLU A 249 34.74 -12.71 20.53
C GLU A 249 35.66 -13.21 21.66
N LYS A 250 35.54 -12.66 22.88
CA LYS A 250 36.33 -13.09 24.04
C LYS A 250 35.96 -14.49 24.55
N PHE A 251 34.67 -14.86 24.49
CA PHE A 251 34.16 -16.08 25.13
C PHE A 251 33.70 -17.17 24.15
N GLU A 252 33.72 -16.96 22.83
CA GLU A 252 33.18 -17.91 21.83
C GLU A 252 33.79 -19.32 21.91
N ASN A 253 35.05 -19.42 22.37
CA ASN A 253 35.78 -20.67 22.53
C ASN A 253 35.82 -21.18 23.98
N SER A 254 34.99 -20.62 24.87
CA SER A 254 34.85 -21.06 26.27
C SER A 254 33.67 -22.01 26.46
N ASP A 255 33.58 -22.63 27.63
CA ASP A 255 32.50 -23.53 28.06
C ASP A 255 31.24 -22.79 28.59
N LYS A 256 31.25 -21.44 28.60
CA LYS A 256 30.20 -20.54 29.13
C LYS A 256 28.96 -20.48 28.25
N THR A 257 28.28 -21.62 28.14
CA THR A 257 27.19 -21.87 27.18
C THR A 257 26.01 -20.91 27.38
N LEU A 258 25.59 -20.69 28.64
CA LEU A 258 24.50 -19.76 28.95
C LEU A 258 24.87 -18.30 28.63
N CYS A 259 26.13 -17.89 28.87
CA CYS A 259 26.58 -16.53 28.57
C CYS A 259 26.53 -16.26 27.06
N LEU A 260 27.05 -17.20 26.28
CA LEU A 260 27.05 -17.09 24.82
C LEU A 260 25.63 -17.09 24.26
N PHE A 261 24.73 -17.92 24.78
CA PHE A 261 23.32 -17.91 24.41
C PHE A 261 22.68 -16.53 24.59
N ASN A 262 22.87 -15.93 25.77
CA ASN A 262 22.35 -14.60 26.08
C ASN A 262 23.03 -13.52 25.23
N ALA A 263 24.35 -13.57 25.08
CA ALA A 263 25.10 -12.61 24.27
C ALA A 263 24.65 -12.62 22.80
N TYR A 264 24.46 -13.81 22.20
CA TYR A 264 23.94 -13.91 20.82
C TYR A 264 22.51 -13.39 20.69
N SER A 265 21.64 -13.65 21.68
CA SER A 265 20.26 -13.14 21.72
C SER A 265 20.23 -11.60 21.83
N ILE A 266 21.08 -11.03 22.68
CA ILE A 266 21.20 -9.58 22.89
C ILE A 266 21.81 -8.90 21.66
N TYR A 267 22.87 -9.48 21.09
CA TYR A 267 23.47 -8.96 19.87
C TYR A 267 22.46 -8.91 18.72
N SER A 268 21.60 -9.94 18.66
CA SER A 268 20.51 -10.03 17.70
C SER A 268 19.47 -8.92 17.88
N VAL A 269 19.03 -8.63 19.13
CA VAL A 269 18.03 -7.57 19.39
C VAL A 269 18.59 -6.18 19.13
N LEU A 270 19.86 -5.94 19.48
CA LEU A 270 20.55 -4.68 19.21
C LEU A 270 20.64 -4.40 17.71
N HIS A 271 20.97 -5.41 16.91
CA HIS A 271 20.94 -5.31 15.44
C HIS A 271 19.54 -5.03 14.91
N LEU A 272 18.53 -5.72 15.43
CA LEU A 272 17.14 -5.55 15.01
C LEU A 272 16.69 -4.11 15.26
N PHE A 273 16.81 -3.61 16.49
CA PHE A 273 16.39 -2.25 16.85
C PHE A 273 17.18 -1.18 16.12
N PHE A 274 18.50 -1.36 15.96
CA PHE A 274 19.31 -0.45 15.15
C PHE A 274 18.83 -0.42 13.69
N SER A 275 18.48 -1.58 13.14
CA SER A 275 17.99 -1.69 11.76
C SER A 275 16.64 -1.00 11.55
N VAL A 276 15.68 -1.19 12.45
CA VAL A 276 14.33 -0.61 12.36
C VAL A 276 14.36 0.92 12.48
N LEU A 277 15.23 1.46 13.34
CA LEU A 277 15.25 2.88 13.63
C LEU A 277 16.17 3.69 12.71
N TYR A 278 17.31 3.13 12.29
CA TYR A 278 18.39 3.90 11.70
C TYR A 278 18.89 3.39 10.36
N VAL A 279 18.35 2.27 9.86
CA VAL A 279 18.71 1.74 8.55
C VAL A 279 17.55 1.94 7.59
N ASP A 280 17.67 3.00 6.81
CA ASP A 280 16.62 3.49 5.95
C ASP A 280 16.76 3.00 4.50
N ASN A 281 17.98 2.68 4.07
CA ASN A 281 18.24 2.03 2.78
C ASN A 281 17.82 0.55 2.79
N GLN A 282 16.96 0.15 1.85
CA GLN A 282 16.40 -1.19 1.76
C GLN A 282 17.46 -2.32 1.68
N PHE A 283 18.57 -2.10 0.98
CA PHE A 283 19.62 -3.10 0.81
C PHE A 283 20.48 -3.26 2.06
N LEU A 284 20.81 -2.15 2.72
CA LEU A 284 21.53 -2.17 3.98
C LEU A 284 20.68 -2.82 5.08
N LEU A 285 19.38 -2.55 5.10
CA LEU A 285 18.42 -3.14 6.04
C LEU A 285 18.43 -4.67 5.94
N LYS A 286 18.40 -5.21 4.73
CA LYS A 286 18.51 -6.65 4.47
C LYS A 286 19.81 -7.24 5.04
N LYS A 287 20.93 -6.55 4.84
CA LYS A 287 22.24 -7.00 5.37
C LYS A 287 22.25 -7.05 6.89
N VAL A 288 21.74 -6.00 7.55
CA VAL A 288 21.72 -5.91 9.03
C VAL A 288 20.75 -6.93 9.64
N LEU A 289 19.58 -7.13 9.05
CA LEU A 289 18.64 -8.17 9.48
C LEU A 289 19.21 -9.59 9.32
N LYS A 290 20.01 -9.83 8.27
CA LYS A 290 20.69 -11.12 8.12
C LYS A 290 21.69 -11.38 9.24
N THR A 291 22.39 -10.35 9.71
CA THR A 291 23.27 -10.46 10.89
C THR A 291 22.46 -10.85 12.13
N SER A 292 21.33 -10.18 12.38
CA SER A 292 20.41 -10.52 13.48
C SER A 292 19.93 -11.99 13.38
N GLN A 293 19.47 -12.41 12.20
CA GLN A 293 19.06 -13.81 11.93
C GLN A 293 20.18 -14.83 12.15
N ASN A 294 21.42 -14.51 11.78
CA ASN A 294 22.55 -15.43 11.98
C ASN A 294 22.89 -15.56 13.47
N SER A 295 22.84 -14.46 14.22
CA SER A 295 23.09 -14.46 15.66
C SER A 295 22.01 -15.23 16.44
N ILE A 296 20.73 -15.05 16.10
CA ILE A 296 19.66 -15.82 16.77
C ILE A 296 19.75 -17.32 16.47
N LYS A 297 20.21 -17.71 15.27
CA LYS A 297 20.49 -19.12 14.94
C LYS A 297 21.62 -19.70 15.80
N LYS A 298 22.67 -18.93 16.09
CA LYS A 298 23.72 -19.36 17.01
C LYS A 298 23.19 -19.55 18.44
N ALA A 299 22.32 -18.64 18.91
CA ALA A 299 21.62 -18.82 20.18
C ALA A 299 20.75 -20.09 20.18
N GLU A 300 20.02 -20.37 19.10
CA GLU A 300 19.19 -21.58 18.99
C GLU A 300 19.99 -22.89 19.10
N ILE A 301 21.21 -22.94 18.57
CA ILE A 301 22.10 -24.11 18.70
C ILE A 301 22.50 -24.32 20.17
N LEU A 302 22.79 -23.24 20.89
CA LEU A 302 23.18 -23.30 22.30
C LEU A 302 22.00 -23.64 23.21
N LEU A 303 20.78 -23.26 22.84
CA LEU A 303 19.56 -23.55 23.59
C LEU A 303 19.38 -25.04 23.88
N GLN A 304 19.80 -25.93 22.97
CA GLN A 304 19.71 -27.39 23.16
C GLN A 304 20.52 -27.91 24.37
N LYS A 305 21.44 -27.10 24.89
CA LYS A 305 22.33 -27.43 26.01
C LYS A 305 21.95 -26.73 27.31
N ILE A 306 20.86 -25.95 27.31
CA ILE A 306 20.46 -25.06 28.41
C ILE A 306 19.08 -25.48 28.93
N ASN A 307 18.93 -25.53 30.26
CA ASN A 307 17.65 -25.81 30.93
C ASN A 307 17.20 -24.61 31.80
N ALA A 308 17.22 -23.40 31.24
CA ALA A 308 16.89 -22.15 31.95
C ALA A 308 15.64 -21.49 31.34
N ASN A 309 14.61 -21.22 32.13
CA ASN A 309 13.30 -20.80 31.61
C ASN A 309 13.18 -19.28 31.41
N GLN A 310 13.69 -18.46 32.33
CA GLN A 310 13.52 -17.00 32.25
C GLN A 310 14.25 -16.35 31.06
N PHE A 311 15.34 -16.97 30.58
CA PHE A 311 16.09 -16.47 29.42
C PHE A 311 15.45 -16.86 28.07
N LEU A 312 14.47 -17.77 28.08
CA LEU A 312 13.73 -18.16 26.87
C LEU A 312 12.82 -17.04 26.37
N THR A 313 12.25 -16.25 27.26
CA THR A 313 11.34 -15.15 26.91
C THR A 313 11.99 -14.17 25.95
N LEU A 314 13.22 -13.71 26.26
CA LEU A 314 13.98 -12.82 25.39
C LEU A 314 14.29 -13.48 24.04
N PHE A 315 14.77 -14.72 24.05
CA PHE A 315 15.12 -15.44 22.82
C PHE A 315 13.91 -15.56 21.89
N TYR A 316 12.77 -16.03 22.40
CA TYR A 316 11.54 -16.17 21.63
C TYR A 316 10.97 -14.82 21.20
N PHE A 317 11.03 -13.79 22.05
CA PHE A 317 10.65 -12.42 21.69
C PHE A 317 11.48 -11.90 20.52
N VAL A 318 12.82 -11.98 20.59
CA VAL A 318 13.71 -11.49 19.53
C VAL A 318 13.48 -12.27 18.23
N ARG A 319 13.32 -13.59 18.32
CA ARG A 319 13.06 -14.43 17.16
C ARG A 319 11.70 -14.11 16.51
N PHE A 320 10.67 -13.90 17.33
CA PHE A 320 9.37 -13.40 16.91
C PHE A 320 9.52 -12.05 16.20
N SER A 321 10.17 -11.06 16.81
CA SER A 321 10.36 -9.71 16.24
C SER A 321 11.17 -9.70 14.94
N ILE A 322 12.19 -10.55 14.81
CA ILE A 322 12.92 -10.72 13.54
C ILE A 322 11.99 -11.26 12.46
N ALA A 323 11.16 -12.24 12.80
CA ALA A 323 10.20 -12.81 11.87
C ALA A 323 9.16 -11.77 11.44
N VAL A 324 8.63 -10.98 12.38
CA VAL A 324 7.77 -9.81 12.12
C VAL A 324 8.41 -8.85 11.12
N MET A 325 9.63 -8.40 11.38
CA MET A 325 10.31 -7.44 10.50
C MET A 325 10.64 -8.04 9.14
N SER A 326 10.93 -9.34 9.09
CA SER A 326 11.15 -10.07 7.83
C SER A 326 9.86 -10.19 7.02
N ILE A 327 8.71 -10.39 7.68
CA ILE A 327 7.37 -10.34 7.06
C ILE A 327 7.12 -8.94 6.50
N TYR A 328 7.25 -7.91 7.33
CA TYR A 328 6.97 -6.54 6.94
C TYR A 328 7.80 -6.06 5.72
N LEU A 329 9.01 -6.60 5.55
CA LEU A 329 9.90 -6.30 4.44
C LEU A 329 9.78 -7.24 3.22
N GLY A 330 8.87 -8.21 3.26
CA GLY A 330 8.68 -9.17 2.17
C GLY A 330 9.84 -10.16 1.98
N TYR A 331 10.64 -10.43 3.01
CA TYR A 331 11.86 -11.28 2.95
C TYR A 331 11.69 -12.68 3.57
N PHE A 332 10.48 -13.23 3.61
CA PHE A 332 10.12 -14.30 4.54
C PHE A 332 10.87 -15.65 4.38
N SER A 333 11.11 -16.32 5.52
CA SER A 333 11.51 -17.73 5.65
C SER A 333 10.51 -18.57 6.47
N SER A 334 9.77 -19.42 5.75
CA SER A 334 9.10 -20.72 6.01
C SER A 334 8.25 -21.09 7.23
N ASP A 335 8.06 -20.32 8.31
CA ASP A 335 7.39 -20.98 9.44
C ASP A 335 6.46 -20.09 10.29
N PHE A 336 5.32 -19.71 9.70
CA PHE A 336 4.20 -19.05 10.40
C PHE A 336 3.80 -19.79 11.68
N LYS A 337 3.70 -21.13 11.62
CA LYS A 337 3.38 -21.96 12.77
C LYS A 337 4.44 -21.80 13.85
N ARG A 338 5.72 -21.83 13.48
CA ARG A 338 6.83 -21.58 14.40
C ARG A 338 6.84 -20.17 14.99
N ILE A 339 6.44 -19.13 14.24
CA ILE A 339 6.28 -17.77 14.80
C ILE A 339 5.18 -17.76 15.86
N MET A 340 4.08 -18.45 15.60
CA MET A 340 2.97 -18.59 16.55
C MET A 340 3.36 -19.43 17.77
N ASP A 341 4.13 -20.50 17.56
CA ASP A 341 4.68 -21.35 18.61
C ASP A 341 5.72 -20.59 19.44
N ASP A 342 6.56 -19.75 18.81
CA ASP A 342 7.53 -18.90 19.51
C ASP A 342 6.81 -17.84 20.34
N LEU A 343 5.74 -17.24 19.81
CA LEU A 343 4.88 -16.33 20.57
C LEU A 343 4.20 -17.06 21.74
N ASP A 344 3.65 -18.25 21.54
CA ASP A 344 3.06 -19.07 22.62
C ASP A 344 4.09 -19.42 23.69
N ARG A 345 5.28 -19.86 23.29
CA ARG A 345 6.37 -20.16 24.24
C ARG A 345 6.83 -18.93 24.99
N CYS A 346 6.91 -17.78 24.32
CA CYS A 346 7.18 -16.51 24.96
C CYS A 346 6.11 -16.24 26.04
N ILE A 347 4.83 -16.40 25.72
CA ILE A 347 3.70 -16.20 26.64
C ILE A 347 3.70 -17.20 27.80
N ASP A 348 3.93 -18.49 27.54
CA ASP A 348 3.98 -19.50 28.59
C ASP A 348 5.13 -19.23 29.58
N SER A 349 6.29 -18.82 29.05
CA SER A 349 7.45 -18.45 29.86
C SER A 349 7.29 -17.14 30.66
N ILE A 350 6.31 -16.30 30.30
CA ILE A 350 6.10 -14.99 30.92
C ILE A 350 5.60 -15.11 32.37
N SER A 351 4.76 -16.10 32.69
CA SER A 351 4.28 -16.34 34.06
C SER A 351 5.40 -16.63 35.08
N LEU A 352 6.58 -17.01 34.60
CA LEU A 352 7.75 -17.33 35.40
C LEU A 352 8.72 -16.15 35.55
N TYR A 353 8.47 -15.02 34.88
CA TYR A 353 9.40 -13.89 34.82
C TYR A 353 9.10 -12.85 35.92
N PHE A 354 10.14 -12.44 36.64
CA PHE A 354 10.05 -11.44 37.69
C PHE A 354 11.13 -10.35 37.48
N PRO A 355 10.79 -9.05 37.64
CA PRO A 355 9.54 -8.50 38.16
C PRO A 355 8.37 -8.49 37.17
N LYS A 356 7.13 -8.67 37.67
CA LYS A 356 5.89 -8.68 36.87
C LYS A 356 5.62 -7.39 36.06
N ILE A 357 6.27 -6.28 36.40
CA ILE A 357 6.20 -5.05 35.61
C ILE A 357 6.88 -5.21 34.23
N MET A 358 7.98 -5.97 34.15
CA MET A 358 8.65 -6.26 32.88
C MET A 358 7.83 -7.22 32.04
N VAL A 359 7.15 -8.17 32.68
CA VAL A 359 6.15 -9.05 32.05
C VAL A 359 5.08 -8.24 31.34
N ALA A 360 4.44 -7.29 32.04
CA ALA A 360 3.42 -6.43 31.44
C ALA A 360 3.95 -5.73 30.18
N ASN A 361 5.15 -5.12 30.27
CA ASN A 361 5.76 -4.44 29.12
C ASN A 361 6.05 -5.35 27.94
N VAL A 362 6.72 -6.49 28.14
CA VAL A 362 7.05 -7.43 27.06
C VAL A 362 5.78 -7.91 26.38
N VAL A 363 4.73 -8.20 27.14
CA VAL A 363 3.43 -8.61 26.62
C VAL A 363 2.80 -7.52 25.79
N PHE A 364 2.64 -6.32 26.35
CA PHE A 364 1.92 -5.23 25.69
C PHE A 364 2.65 -4.78 24.41
N VAL A 365 3.98 -4.78 24.42
CA VAL A 365 4.80 -4.54 23.22
C VAL A 365 4.66 -5.68 22.22
N SER A 366 4.68 -6.93 22.66
CA SER A 366 4.47 -8.10 21.78
C SER A 366 3.08 -8.06 21.14
N ALA A 367 2.05 -7.75 21.90
CA ALA A 367 0.68 -7.62 21.40
C ALA A 367 0.53 -6.46 20.40
N ALA A 368 1.14 -5.30 20.68
CA ALA A 368 1.18 -4.20 19.71
C ALA A 368 1.90 -4.62 18.41
N THR A 369 2.98 -5.38 18.52
CA THR A 369 3.73 -5.91 17.38
C THR A 369 2.89 -6.93 16.58
N VAL A 370 2.16 -7.82 17.26
CA VAL A 370 1.21 -8.75 16.61
C VAL A 370 0.11 -7.98 15.88
N SER A 371 -0.46 -6.94 16.50
CA SER A 371 -1.45 -6.08 15.85
C SER A 371 -0.89 -5.44 14.58
N MET A 372 0.35 -4.95 14.59
CA MET A 372 0.99 -4.39 13.40
C MET A 372 1.14 -5.42 12.27
N ILE A 373 1.47 -6.67 12.60
CA ILE A 373 1.51 -7.77 11.63
C ILE A 373 0.11 -8.04 11.08
N ALA A 374 -0.88 -8.19 11.95
CA ALA A 374 -2.24 -8.54 11.56
C ALA A 374 -2.80 -7.49 10.59
N ILE A 375 -2.53 -6.23 10.85
CA ILE A 375 -2.96 -5.15 9.97
C ILE A 375 -2.23 -5.20 8.62
N ASN A 376 -0.98 -5.69 8.57
CA ASN A 376 -0.24 -5.82 7.33
C ASN A 376 -0.88 -6.89 6.41
N PRO A 377 -1.31 -6.51 5.20
CA PRO A 377 -2.04 -7.39 4.30
C PRO A 377 -1.15 -8.31 3.48
N ILE A 378 0.15 -8.36 3.76
CA ILE A 378 1.02 -9.46 3.32
C ILE A 378 0.49 -10.82 3.73
N LEU A 379 -0.20 -10.89 4.87
CA LEU A 379 -0.85 -12.10 5.34
C LEU A 379 -2.23 -12.29 4.69
N PRO A 380 -2.62 -13.53 4.37
CA PRO A 380 -4.00 -13.85 3.99
C PRO A 380 -5.00 -13.41 5.07
N ASP A 381 -6.19 -12.96 4.68
CA ASP A 381 -7.19 -12.42 5.61
C ASP A 381 -7.53 -13.36 6.77
N LYS A 382 -7.61 -14.68 6.52
CA LYS A 382 -7.82 -15.67 7.58
C LYS A 382 -6.72 -15.61 8.65
N GLN A 383 -5.45 -15.53 8.25
CA GLN A 383 -4.33 -15.43 9.18
C GLN A 383 -4.33 -14.11 9.94
N ARG A 384 -4.72 -13.01 9.27
CA ARG A 384 -4.87 -11.69 9.91
C ARG A 384 -5.93 -11.73 11.00
N ILE A 385 -7.09 -12.35 10.73
CA ILE A 385 -8.15 -12.58 11.72
C ILE A 385 -7.63 -13.43 12.89
N ASP A 386 -6.96 -14.56 12.60
CA ASP A 386 -6.42 -15.46 13.63
C ASP A 386 -5.40 -14.73 14.54
N PHE A 387 -4.50 -13.94 13.95
CA PHE A 387 -3.55 -13.09 14.70
C PHE A 387 -4.27 -12.07 15.58
N SER A 388 -5.24 -11.34 15.03
CA SER A 388 -5.97 -10.32 15.80
C SER A 388 -6.81 -10.92 16.92
N LYS A 389 -7.43 -12.09 16.73
CA LYS A 389 -8.15 -12.80 17.78
C LYS A 389 -7.20 -13.24 18.89
N LYS A 390 -6.09 -13.90 18.55
CA LYS A 390 -5.09 -14.34 19.52
C LYS A 390 -4.49 -13.16 20.30
N SER A 391 -4.18 -12.06 19.61
CA SER A 391 -3.69 -10.85 20.27
C SER A 391 -4.72 -10.25 21.22
N ALA A 392 -6.00 -10.17 20.82
CA ALA A 392 -7.06 -9.64 21.67
C ALA A 392 -7.28 -10.51 22.91
N ASP A 393 -7.32 -11.84 22.74
CA ASP A 393 -7.48 -12.80 23.84
C ASP A 393 -6.31 -12.70 24.83
N LEU A 394 -5.08 -12.58 24.33
CA LEU A 394 -3.88 -12.38 25.15
C LEU A 394 -3.97 -11.10 25.97
N ILE A 395 -4.30 -9.98 25.34
CA ILE A 395 -4.44 -8.68 26.00
C ILE A 395 -5.50 -8.75 27.10
N ASN A 396 -6.64 -9.38 26.82
CA ASN A 396 -7.72 -9.55 27.79
C ASN A 396 -7.29 -10.43 28.97
N ARG A 397 -6.64 -11.57 28.70
CA ARG A 397 -6.13 -12.49 29.74
C ARG A 397 -5.16 -11.78 30.68
N ILE A 398 -4.18 -11.06 30.13
CA ILE A 398 -3.15 -10.41 30.95
C ILE A 398 -3.69 -9.19 31.68
N SER A 399 -4.69 -8.51 31.11
CA SER A 399 -5.42 -7.47 31.83
C SER A 399 -6.14 -8.00 33.09
N ILE A 400 -6.53 -9.27 33.09
CA ILE A 400 -7.13 -9.95 34.26
C ILE A 400 -6.03 -10.39 35.24
N GLU A 401 -5.01 -11.11 34.76
CA GLU A 401 -3.91 -11.63 35.58
C GLU A 401 -3.14 -10.50 36.31
N LEU A 402 -2.94 -9.37 35.64
CA LEU A 402 -2.24 -8.19 36.18
C LEU A 402 -3.22 -7.07 36.53
N SER A 403 -4.45 -7.40 36.91
CA SER A 403 -5.49 -6.41 37.21
C SER A 403 -5.08 -5.39 38.28
N SER A 404 -4.28 -5.79 39.28
CA SER A 404 -3.70 -4.90 40.30
C SER A 404 -2.82 -3.80 39.69
N ILE A 405 -2.08 -4.11 38.62
CA ILE A 405 -1.20 -3.19 37.89
C ILE A 405 -2.02 -2.35 36.91
N VAL A 406 -2.90 -2.98 36.11
CA VAL A 406 -3.71 -2.31 35.08
C VAL A 406 -4.71 -1.33 35.69
N MET A 407 -5.29 -1.67 36.84
CA MET A 407 -6.23 -0.79 37.56
C MET A 407 -5.52 0.29 38.39
N ASN A 408 -4.19 0.23 38.51
CA ASN A 408 -3.44 1.22 39.26
C ASN A 408 -3.42 2.55 38.47
N PRO A 409 -3.91 3.66 39.05
CA PRO A 409 -3.95 4.95 38.38
C PRO A 409 -2.56 5.52 38.08
N ASN A 410 -1.49 4.99 38.68
CA ASN A 410 -0.12 5.38 38.40
C ASN A 410 0.44 4.73 37.12
N TYR A 411 -0.17 3.68 36.55
CA TYR A 411 0.35 2.97 35.38
C TYR A 411 -0.57 3.11 34.15
N LYS A 412 -1.00 4.35 33.85
CA LYS A 412 -1.99 4.65 32.79
C LYS A 412 -1.58 4.19 31.39
N ILE A 413 -0.27 4.06 31.12
CA ILE A 413 0.25 3.64 29.81
C ILE A 413 -0.26 2.24 29.42
N TYR A 414 -0.50 1.34 30.37
CA TYR A 414 -1.02 0.00 30.06
C TYR A 414 -2.49 0.02 29.64
N ASN A 415 -3.33 0.84 30.28
CA ASN A 415 -4.74 1.00 29.87
C ASN A 415 -4.85 1.57 28.45
N LEU A 416 -4.05 2.59 28.15
CA LEU A 416 -3.93 3.13 26.81
C LEU A 416 -3.51 2.05 25.81
N THR A 417 -2.41 1.34 26.10
CA THR A 417 -1.86 0.29 25.23
C THR A 417 -2.89 -0.80 24.93
N ARG A 418 -3.57 -1.28 25.98
CA ARG A 418 -4.66 -2.24 25.89
C ARG A 418 -5.74 -1.74 24.94
N ASP A 419 -6.25 -0.54 25.17
CA ASP A 419 -7.36 0.02 24.40
C ASP A 419 -6.99 0.23 22.94
N ILE A 420 -5.78 0.69 22.63
CA ILE A 420 -5.29 0.85 21.25
C ILE A 420 -5.24 -0.50 20.54
N ALA A 421 -4.59 -1.47 21.16
CA ALA A 421 -4.38 -2.77 20.53
C ALA A 421 -5.71 -3.52 20.35
N LEU A 422 -6.63 -3.44 21.33
CA LEU A 422 -7.99 -3.97 21.19
C LEU A 422 -8.79 -3.23 20.12
N CYS A 423 -8.73 -1.90 20.06
CA CYS A 423 -9.42 -1.10 19.06
C CYS A 423 -8.99 -1.49 17.64
N ALA A 424 -7.67 -1.57 17.39
CA ALA A 424 -7.12 -1.95 16.09
C ALA A 424 -7.47 -3.40 15.71
N ASN A 425 -7.29 -4.36 16.64
CA ASN A 425 -7.61 -5.76 16.37
C ASN A 425 -9.11 -5.99 16.13
N TYR A 426 -10.00 -5.40 16.94
CA TYR A 426 -11.43 -5.53 16.73
C TYR A 426 -11.90 -4.83 15.46
N ALA A 427 -11.34 -3.67 15.11
CA ALA A 427 -11.65 -3.02 13.85
C ALA A 427 -11.27 -3.90 12.65
N LEU A 428 -10.09 -4.50 12.68
CA LEU A 428 -9.60 -5.38 11.62
C LEU A 428 -10.41 -6.68 11.51
N ILE A 429 -10.71 -7.34 12.65
CA ILE A 429 -11.58 -8.53 12.64
C ILE A 429 -12.93 -8.17 12.05
N GLY A 430 -13.49 -7.03 12.45
CA GLY A 430 -14.74 -6.49 11.93
C GLY A 430 -14.73 -6.30 10.41
N ASP A 431 -13.67 -5.68 9.89
CA ASP A 431 -13.48 -5.39 8.46
C ASP A 431 -13.32 -6.65 7.59
N LEU A 432 -12.57 -7.65 8.07
CA LEU A 432 -12.23 -8.83 7.27
C LEU A 432 -13.23 -10.00 7.41
N THR A 433 -14.08 -9.99 8.43
CA THR A 433 -15.02 -11.09 8.68
C THR A 433 -16.22 -11.01 7.73
N SER A 434 -16.50 -12.09 7.01
CA SER A 434 -17.65 -12.16 6.09
C SER A 434 -19.00 -12.37 6.78
N ASP A 435 -19.01 -12.87 8.03
CA ASP A 435 -20.22 -12.98 8.84
C ASP A 435 -20.64 -11.58 9.34
N ILE A 436 -21.82 -11.13 8.90
CA ILE A 436 -22.35 -9.80 9.19
C ILE A 436 -22.58 -9.57 10.69
N GLN A 437 -23.01 -10.58 11.43
CA GLN A 437 -23.27 -10.46 12.87
C GLN A 437 -21.96 -10.37 13.65
N GLU A 438 -20.99 -11.21 13.31
CA GLU A 438 -19.66 -11.19 13.92
C GLU A 438 -18.92 -9.88 13.58
N SER A 439 -18.96 -9.46 12.31
CA SER A 439 -18.41 -8.19 11.85
C SER A 439 -18.97 -7.00 12.65
N SER A 440 -20.30 -6.89 12.72
CA SER A 440 -20.97 -5.81 13.45
C SER A 440 -20.62 -5.78 14.95
N LYS A 441 -20.54 -6.96 15.60
CA LYS A 441 -20.14 -7.08 17.00
C LYS A 441 -18.74 -6.48 17.25
N TYR A 442 -17.76 -6.88 16.44
CA TYR A 442 -16.38 -6.41 16.62
C TYR A 442 -16.21 -4.93 16.26
N LEU A 443 -16.88 -4.44 15.22
CA LEU A 443 -16.88 -3.01 14.86
C LEU A 443 -17.47 -2.14 15.98
N GLN A 444 -18.58 -2.57 16.60
CA GLN A 444 -19.16 -1.86 17.75
C GLN A 444 -18.22 -1.82 18.96
N MET A 445 -17.57 -2.95 19.26
CA MET A 445 -16.56 -3.00 20.33
C MET A 445 -15.40 -2.04 20.05
N SER A 446 -14.90 -2.02 18.80
CA SER A 446 -13.82 -1.12 18.40
C SER A 446 -14.23 0.35 18.51
N SER A 447 -15.40 0.74 17.98
CA SER A 447 -15.89 2.13 18.01
C SER A 447 -16.05 2.65 19.46
N LYS A 448 -16.55 1.82 20.37
CA LYS A 448 -16.66 2.18 21.79
C LYS A 448 -15.29 2.47 22.41
N ILE A 449 -14.28 1.67 22.09
CA ILE A 449 -12.91 1.85 22.60
C ILE A 449 -12.24 3.07 21.95
N PHE A 450 -12.42 3.27 20.64
CA PHE A 450 -11.88 4.40 19.88
C PHE A 450 -12.20 5.75 20.55
N ASN A 451 -13.45 5.95 20.96
CA ASN A 451 -13.89 7.18 21.63
C ASN A 451 -13.29 7.37 23.04
N ASN A 452 -12.82 6.30 23.69
CA ASN A 452 -12.18 6.36 24.99
C ASN A 452 -10.68 6.66 24.90
N ILE A 453 -10.01 6.29 23.79
CA ILE A 453 -8.57 6.49 23.60
C ILE A 453 -8.17 7.97 23.76
N PHE A 454 -9.01 8.90 23.28
CA PHE A 454 -8.75 10.34 23.36
C PHE A 454 -8.82 10.93 24.78
N LYS A 455 -9.26 10.15 25.79
CA LYS A 455 -9.33 10.60 27.19
C LYS A 455 -7.98 10.46 27.92
N TYR A 456 -7.01 9.74 27.35
CA TYR A 456 -5.70 9.55 27.95
C TYR A 456 -4.79 10.76 27.65
N ASN A 457 -4.25 11.42 28.69
CA ASN A 457 -3.21 12.44 28.53
C ASN A 457 -1.83 11.76 28.42
N ILE A 458 -1.12 12.00 27.31
CA ILE A 458 0.07 11.25 26.90
C ILE A 458 1.19 12.14 26.37
N GLN A 459 1.20 13.41 26.80
CA GLN A 459 2.19 14.41 26.35
C GLN A 459 3.64 13.94 26.50
N ARG A 460 3.95 13.17 27.57
CA ARG A 460 5.30 12.71 27.88
C ARG A 460 5.91 11.72 26.88
N ILE A 461 5.07 10.98 26.15
CA ILE A 461 5.52 9.97 25.18
C ILE A 461 5.42 10.44 23.73
N GLN A 462 5.04 11.70 23.47
CA GLN A 462 4.79 12.20 22.11
C GLN A 462 5.97 12.05 21.15
N ASP A 463 7.19 12.11 21.68
CA ASP A 463 8.42 11.97 20.90
C ASP A 463 9.00 10.54 20.88
N THR A 464 8.24 9.55 21.34
CA THR A 464 8.69 8.14 21.41
C THR A 464 8.22 7.30 20.21
N TYR A 465 9.04 6.31 19.79
CA TYR A 465 8.68 5.33 18.75
C TYR A 465 7.33 4.66 19.03
N TYR A 466 7.09 4.33 20.30
CA TYR A 466 5.85 3.73 20.75
C TYR A 466 4.61 4.60 20.49
N TYR A 467 4.73 5.92 20.66
CA TYR A 467 3.64 6.85 20.38
C TYR A 467 3.31 6.95 18.89
N THR A 468 4.31 6.86 18.01
CA THR A 468 4.07 6.77 16.56
C THR A 468 3.33 5.49 16.19
N VAL A 469 3.75 4.35 16.74
CA VAL A 469 3.05 3.07 16.54
C VAL A 469 1.60 3.15 17.04
N PHE A 470 1.37 3.82 18.17
CA PHE A 470 0.03 4.13 18.67
C PHE A 470 -0.79 4.92 17.66
N LEU A 471 -0.30 6.10 17.25
CA LEU A 471 -1.03 6.99 16.35
C LEU A 471 -1.37 6.29 15.03
N MET A 472 -0.42 5.53 14.47
CA MET A 472 -0.66 4.74 13.26
C MET A 472 -1.72 3.65 13.46
N SER A 473 -1.66 2.91 14.55
CA SER A 473 -2.62 1.83 14.84
C SER A 473 -4.04 2.36 15.03
N THR A 474 -4.19 3.47 15.77
CA THR A 474 -5.48 4.14 15.97
C THR A 474 -6.00 4.77 14.69
N SER A 475 -5.12 5.36 13.87
CA SER A 475 -5.50 5.88 12.54
C SER A 475 -6.03 4.77 11.64
N ARG A 476 -5.37 3.60 11.61
CA ARG A 476 -5.86 2.44 10.85
C ARG A 476 -7.20 1.92 11.37
N ALA A 477 -7.39 1.87 12.69
CA ALA A 477 -8.68 1.53 13.28
C ALA A 477 -9.80 2.50 12.80
N ALA A 478 -9.52 3.80 12.78
CA ALA A 478 -10.44 4.81 12.25
C ALA A 478 -10.77 4.56 10.77
N ILE A 479 -9.78 4.22 9.94
CA ILE A 479 -9.99 3.88 8.52
C ILE A 479 -10.90 2.66 8.37
N PHE A 480 -10.67 1.58 9.12
CA PHE A 480 -11.53 0.39 9.08
C PHE A 480 -12.97 0.73 9.54
N LEU A 481 -13.12 1.55 10.58
CA LEU A 481 -14.43 2.04 11.03
C LEU A 481 -15.11 2.91 9.96
N ALA A 482 -14.36 3.76 9.26
CA ALA A 482 -14.86 4.59 8.16
C ALA A 482 -15.35 3.72 6.99
N LYS A 483 -14.55 2.73 6.56
CA LYS A 483 -14.90 1.82 5.45
C LYS A 483 -16.17 1.01 5.72
N ASN A 484 -16.46 0.70 6.98
CA ASN A 484 -17.60 -0.12 7.38
C ASN A 484 -18.79 0.69 7.93
N SER A 485 -18.74 2.03 7.94
CA SER A 485 -19.88 2.86 8.30
C SER A 485 -20.78 3.13 7.09
N SER A 486 -22.09 3.13 7.32
CA SER A 486 -23.10 3.49 6.32
C SER A 486 -23.51 4.98 6.41
N ILE A 487 -23.05 5.70 7.43
CA ILE A 487 -23.45 7.08 7.71
C ILE A 487 -22.35 8.03 7.24
N LYS A 488 -22.61 8.80 6.17
CA LYS A 488 -21.63 9.69 5.53
C LYS A 488 -20.90 10.64 6.53
N SER A 489 -21.62 11.20 7.50
CA SER A 489 -21.02 12.09 8.51
C SER A 489 -20.05 11.36 9.45
N GLU A 490 -20.29 10.09 9.78
CA GLU A 490 -19.37 9.28 10.58
C GLU A 490 -18.12 8.92 9.79
N ILE A 491 -18.28 8.54 8.51
CA ILE A 491 -17.15 8.26 7.59
C ILE A 491 -16.20 9.47 7.54
N ILE A 492 -16.75 10.66 7.33
CA ILE A 492 -15.99 11.92 7.31
C ILE A 492 -15.28 12.15 8.65
N ASN A 493 -15.97 11.97 9.78
CA ASN A 493 -15.39 12.19 11.10
C ASN A 493 -14.22 11.23 11.40
N TYR A 494 -14.36 9.94 11.05
CA TYR A 494 -13.27 8.97 11.24
C TYR A 494 -12.05 9.29 10.36
N TYR A 495 -12.24 9.68 9.10
CA TYR A 495 -11.14 10.11 8.24
C TYR A 495 -10.46 11.39 8.75
N GLN A 496 -11.22 12.36 9.25
CA GLN A 496 -10.66 13.58 9.84
C GLN A 496 -9.84 13.30 11.12
N GLU A 497 -10.33 12.44 12.01
CA GLU A 497 -9.56 12.03 13.20
C GLU A 497 -8.31 11.21 12.79
N ALA A 498 -8.39 10.34 11.77
CA ALA A 498 -7.23 9.63 11.25
C ALA A 498 -6.16 10.61 10.71
N ILE A 499 -6.54 11.61 9.91
CA ILE A 499 -5.62 12.66 9.41
C ILE A 499 -4.96 13.38 10.59
N LYS A 500 -5.74 13.79 11.58
CA LYS A 500 -5.24 14.51 12.76
C LYS A 500 -4.21 13.69 13.54
N LEU A 501 -4.48 12.40 13.75
CA LEU A 501 -3.56 11.47 14.40
C LEU A 501 -2.28 11.27 13.57
N LEU A 502 -2.41 11.07 12.25
CA LEU A 502 -1.25 10.94 11.37
C LEU A 502 -0.40 12.21 11.39
N LEU A 503 -0.98 13.40 11.25
CA LEU A 503 -0.24 14.66 11.30
C LEU A 503 0.52 14.88 12.64
N GLN A 504 0.01 14.36 13.75
CA GLN A 504 0.72 14.37 15.04
C GLN A 504 1.96 13.45 15.06
N SER A 505 1.97 12.38 14.25
CA SER A 505 3.07 11.40 14.19
C SER A 505 4.24 11.82 13.30
N LYS A 506 4.18 12.98 12.63
CA LYS A 506 5.05 13.42 11.52
C LYS A 506 6.55 13.64 11.88
N LYS A 507 7.03 13.17 13.04
CA LYS A 507 8.36 13.54 13.58
C LYS A 507 9.35 12.40 13.83
N GLN A 508 9.12 11.16 13.38
CA GLN A 508 9.98 10.03 13.80
C GLN A 508 10.61 9.21 12.68
N GLU A 509 11.86 8.79 12.94
CA GLU A 509 12.87 8.36 11.97
C GLU A 509 12.75 6.93 11.44
N ALA A 510 11.79 6.13 11.92
CA ALA A 510 11.61 4.77 11.44
C ALA A 510 11.07 4.78 10.01
N ALA A 511 11.98 4.60 9.05
CA ALA A 511 11.71 4.88 7.64
C ALA A 511 10.49 4.13 7.07
N LEU A 512 10.31 2.88 7.46
CA LEU A 512 9.19 2.04 7.03
C LEU A 512 7.83 2.54 7.56
N LEU A 513 7.77 2.90 8.85
CA LEU A 513 6.55 3.46 9.44
C LEU A 513 6.19 4.80 8.82
N TYR A 514 7.20 5.60 8.50
CA TYR A 514 6.98 6.87 7.85
C TYR A 514 6.49 6.72 6.41
N ILE A 515 6.96 5.72 5.67
CA ILE A 515 6.43 5.39 4.34
C ILE A 515 4.95 5.00 4.46
N ASP A 516 4.61 4.04 5.32
CA ASP A 516 3.22 3.63 5.57
C ASP A 516 2.34 4.82 5.98
N HIS A 517 2.86 5.71 6.84
CA HIS A 517 2.17 6.95 7.22
C HIS A 517 1.83 7.80 6.00
N LEU A 518 2.81 8.10 5.15
CA LEU A 518 2.61 9.01 4.03
C LEU A 518 1.61 8.43 3.02
N PHE A 519 1.69 7.12 2.74
CA PHE A 519 0.68 6.43 1.92
C PHE A 519 -0.71 6.56 2.51
N LEU A 520 -0.90 6.20 3.79
CA LEU A 520 -2.20 6.29 4.46
C LEU A 520 -2.74 7.72 4.46
N LEU A 521 -1.89 8.71 4.73
CA LEU A 521 -2.29 10.11 4.75
C LEU A 521 -2.74 10.59 3.35
N GLY A 522 -1.97 10.24 2.31
CA GLY A 522 -2.30 10.55 0.92
C GLY A 522 -3.61 9.90 0.47
N ASP A 523 -3.81 8.62 0.80
CA ASP A 523 -5.03 7.86 0.49
C ASP A 523 -6.26 8.43 1.21
N ILE A 524 -6.13 8.81 2.50
CA ILE A 524 -7.24 9.40 3.24
C ILE A 524 -7.60 10.79 2.69
N TYR A 525 -6.61 11.61 2.31
CA TYR A 525 -6.89 12.89 1.66
C TYR A 525 -7.66 12.72 0.34
N TYR A 526 -7.28 11.72 -0.46
CA TYR A 526 -7.99 11.40 -1.69
C TYR A 526 -9.43 10.95 -1.41
N GLU A 527 -9.63 10.01 -0.48
CA GLU A 527 -10.96 9.51 -0.13
C GLU A 527 -11.86 10.59 0.47
N LEU A 528 -11.31 11.45 1.33
CA LEU A 528 -12.06 12.56 1.89
C LEU A 528 -12.41 13.59 0.82
N GLY A 529 -11.48 13.94 -0.07
CA GLY A 529 -11.71 14.80 -1.23
C GLY A 529 -12.83 14.28 -2.12
N ARG A 530 -12.86 12.96 -2.36
CA ARG A 530 -13.93 12.29 -3.11
C ARG A 530 -15.29 12.33 -2.41
N LEU A 531 -15.32 12.29 -1.07
CA LEU A 531 -16.57 12.30 -0.29
C LEU A 531 -17.16 13.70 -0.12
N THR A 532 -16.30 14.74 -0.08
CA THR A 532 -16.69 16.13 0.16
C THR A 532 -16.67 16.99 -1.09
N ASP A 533 -16.16 16.47 -2.21
CA ASP A 533 -15.90 17.21 -3.45
C ASP A 533 -15.08 18.50 -3.19
N ASP A 534 -14.01 18.38 -2.38
CA ASP A 534 -13.09 19.49 -2.06
C ASP A 534 -11.73 19.29 -2.74
N ASP A 535 -11.47 20.07 -3.79
CA ASP A 535 -10.23 20.03 -4.58
C ASP A 535 -8.97 20.32 -3.77
N LYS A 536 -9.07 21.01 -2.62
CA LYS A 536 -7.90 21.24 -1.74
C LYS A 536 -7.39 19.93 -1.17
N LEU A 537 -8.27 18.97 -0.90
CA LEU A 537 -7.90 17.66 -0.37
C LEU A 537 -7.18 16.83 -1.43
N PHE A 538 -7.57 16.92 -2.71
CA PHE A 538 -6.82 16.29 -3.80
C PHE A 538 -5.40 16.86 -3.94
N ASN A 539 -5.24 18.19 -3.80
CA ASN A 539 -3.91 18.81 -3.79
C ASN A 539 -3.05 18.37 -2.58
N GLN A 540 -3.67 18.17 -1.40
CA GLN A 540 -2.97 17.62 -0.23
C GLN A 540 -2.56 16.16 -0.44
N SER A 541 -3.43 15.35 -1.05
CA SER A 541 -3.11 13.97 -1.46
C SER A 541 -1.93 13.95 -2.43
N TYR A 542 -1.97 14.80 -3.47
CA TYR A 542 -0.89 14.94 -4.45
C TYR A 542 0.44 15.28 -3.77
N SER A 543 0.47 16.32 -2.94
CA SER A 543 1.68 16.74 -2.22
C SER A 543 2.23 15.62 -1.34
N THR A 544 1.36 14.87 -0.67
CA THR A 544 1.77 13.78 0.23
C THR A 544 2.38 12.60 -0.55
N HIS A 545 1.81 12.24 -1.70
CA HIS A 545 2.39 11.19 -2.55
C HIS A 545 3.69 11.65 -3.23
N MET A 546 3.84 12.94 -3.56
CA MET A 546 5.12 13.49 -4.03
C MET A 546 6.21 13.42 -2.94
N ASP A 547 5.88 13.77 -1.69
CA ASP A 547 6.78 13.58 -0.55
C ASP A 547 7.17 12.10 -0.38
N THR A 548 6.22 11.19 -0.61
CA THR A 548 6.44 9.73 -0.58
C THR A 548 7.41 9.28 -1.65
N ILE A 549 7.25 9.77 -2.89
CA ILE A 549 8.13 9.49 -4.02
C ILE A 549 9.56 9.90 -3.70
N GLU A 550 9.77 11.14 -3.23
CA GLU A 550 11.09 11.64 -2.88
C GLU A 550 11.72 10.80 -1.76
N TYR A 551 10.96 10.53 -0.69
CA TYR A 551 11.43 9.78 0.46
C TYR A 551 11.82 8.34 0.10
N CYS A 552 10.99 7.64 -0.68
CA CYS A 552 11.20 6.24 -1.08
C CYS A 552 12.34 6.12 -2.09
N LYS A 553 12.42 7.02 -3.08
CA LYS A 553 13.45 7.02 -4.12
C LYS A 553 14.86 7.15 -3.51
N ASN A 554 15.03 8.06 -2.56
CA ASN A 554 16.29 8.27 -1.85
C ASN A 554 16.75 7.03 -1.03
N LYS A 555 15.82 6.13 -0.72
CA LYS A 555 16.05 4.92 0.11
C LYS A 555 16.06 3.61 -0.67
N GLY A 556 15.76 3.66 -1.97
CA GLY A 556 15.78 2.51 -2.87
C GLY A 556 14.49 1.70 -2.96
N TYR A 557 13.36 2.18 -2.41
CA TYR A 557 12.06 1.48 -2.46
C TYR A 557 11.32 1.75 -3.77
N PHE A 558 11.91 1.36 -4.91
CA PHE A 558 11.39 1.73 -6.25
C PHE A 558 10.01 1.14 -6.59
N ASN A 559 9.63 0.01 -5.98
CA ASN A 559 8.28 -0.55 -6.10
C ASN A 559 7.24 0.40 -5.48
N LEU A 560 7.56 1.02 -4.34
CA LEU A 560 6.68 1.97 -3.66
C LEU A 560 6.68 3.33 -4.37
N VAL A 561 7.79 3.73 -4.99
CA VAL A 561 7.84 4.90 -5.88
C VAL A 561 6.88 4.72 -7.06
N GLY A 562 6.91 3.56 -7.72
CA GLY A 562 5.99 3.25 -8.83
C GLY A 562 4.52 3.29 -8.41
N SER A 563 4.19 2.70 -7.26
CA SER A 563 2.85 2.75 -6.67
C SER A 563 2.40 4.19 -6.34
N SER A 564 3.27 5.04 -5.79
CA SER A 564 2.94 6.43 -5.52
C SER A 564 2.71 7.25 -6.79
N PHE A 565 3.48 7.02 -7.86
CA PHE A 565 3.24 7.67 -9.15
C PHE A 565 1.88 7.27 -9.76
N VAL A 566 1.41 6.05 -9.53
CA VAL A 566 0.06 5.61 -9.93
C VAL A 566 -1.01 6.40 -9.19
N LYS A 567 -0.85 6.61 -7.88
CA LYS A 567 -1.76 7.46 -7.07
C LYS A 567 -1.76 8.91 -7.58
N VAL A 568 -0.59 9.47 -7.86
CA VAL A 568 -0.45 10.81 -8.47
C VAL A 568 -1.17 10.88 -9.82
N ALA A 569 -1.01 9.88 -10.68
CA ALA A 569 -1.69 9.83 -11.97
C ALA A 569 -3.23 9.81 -11.83
N GLN A 570 -3.76 9.06 -10.87
CA GLN A 570 -5.20 9.05 -10.57
C GLN A 570 -5.71 10.40 -10.08
N ILE A 571 -4.92 11.11 -9.25
CA ILE A 571 -5.26 12.45 -8.77
C ILE A 571 -5.26 13.46 -9.92
N GLU A 572 -4.26 13.40 -10.80
CA GLU A 572 -4.18 14.26 -12.00
C GLU A 572 -5.35 14.00 -12.96
N ASP A 573 -5.71 12.74 -13.21
CA ASP A 573 -6.92 12.39 -13.99
C ASP A 573 -8.19 12.99 -13.36
N ARG A 574 -8.34 12.85 -12.03
CA ARG A 574 -9.48 13.40 -11.28
C ARG A 574 -9.59 14.92 -11.43
N LEU A 575 -8.45 15.62 -11.50
CA LEU A 575 -8.36 17.06 -11.74
C LEU A 575 -8.51 17.45 -13.23
N GLY A 576 -8.63 16.47 -14.14
CA GLY A 576 -8.76 16.66 -15.58
C GLY A 576 -7.44 16.84 -16.34
N ASN A 577 -6.30 16.59 -15.69
CA ASN A 577 -4.95 16.77 -16.24
C ASN A 577 -4.42 15.48 -16.89
N PHE A 578 -5.14 14.96 -17.89
CA PHE A 578 -4.87 13.63 -18.48
C PHE A 578 -3.45 13.43 -19.03
N LEU A 579 -2.81 14.46 -19.62
CA LEU A 579 -1.41 14.34 -20.07
C LEU A 579 -0.44 14.20 -18.90
N SER A 580 -0.63 14.95 -17.83
CA SER A 580 0.15 14.82 -16.60
C SER A 580 -0.08 13.45 -15.97
N ALA A 581 -1.31 12.92 -16.00
CA ALA A 581 -1.61 11.57 -15.55
C ALA A 581 -0.83 10.51 -16.35
N ALA A 582 -0.81 10.64 -17.68
CA ALA A 582 -0.03 9.75 -18.55
C ALA A 582 1.49 9.82 -18.27
N GLU A 583 2.03 11.02 -18.04
CA GLU A 583 3.44 11.19 -17.69
C GLU A 583 3.78 10.51 -16.34
N ASN A 584 2.90 10.63 -15.35
CA ASN A 584 3.09 9.94 -14.08
C ASN A 584 2.97 8.41 -14.20
N TYR A 585 2.08 7.88 -15.03
CA TYR A 585 2.10 6.45 -15.34
C TYR A 585 3.40 6.00 -16.03
N LYS A 586 4.01 6.84 -16.87
CA LYS A 586 5.34 6.57 -17.42
C LYS A 586 6.41 6.53 -16.32
N ASN A 587 6.40 7.50 -15.41
CA ASN A 587 7.33 7.53 -14.28
C ASN A 587 7.16 6.30 -13.36
N ALA A 588 5.92 5.80 -13.22
CA ALA A 588 5.65 4.56 -12.52
C ALA A 588 6.29 3.34 -13.21
N ILE A 589 6.19 3.25 -14.55
CA ILE A 589 6.81 2.18 -15.34
C ILE A 589 8.34 2.18 -15.14
N ASP A 590 8.98 3.34 -15.27
CA ASP A 590 10.43 3.48 -15.12
C ASP A 590 10.88 3.07 -13.71
N SER A 591 10.08 3.37 -12.69
CA SER A 591 10.33 2.97 -11.30
C SER A 591 10.13 1.47 -11.10
N PHE A 592 9.12 0.88 -11.72
CA PHE A 592 8.90 -0.56 -11.69
C PHE A 592 10.01 -1.33 -12.41
N ASP A 593 10.58 -0.82 -13.50
CA ASP A 593 11.75 -1.42 -14.15
C ASP A 593 12.95 -1.45 -13.19
N GLN A 594 13.21 -0.36 -12.45
CA GLN A 594 14.26 -0.33 -11.42
C GLN A 594 13.98 -1.31 -10.28
N ALA A 595 12.72 -1.41 -9.83
CA ALA A 595 12.31 -2.38 -8.83
C ALA A 595 12.54 -3.82 -9.31
N ILE A 596 12.14 -4.12 -10.55
CA ILE A 596 12.31 -5.44 -11.16
C ILE A 596 13.79 -5.81 -11.19
N MET A 597 14.73 -4.93 -11.56
CA MET A 597 16.17 -5.25 -11.56
C MET A 597 16.65 -5.86 -10.23
N THR A 598 16.08 -5.42 -9.10
CA THR A 598 16.44 -5.89 -7.76
C THR A 598 15.60 -7.08 -7.28
N LEU A 599 14.43 -7.29 -7.90
CA LEU A 599 13.41 -8.28 -7.51
C LEU A 599 13.19 -9.35 -8.60
N THR A 600 14.03 -9.39 -9.64
CA THR A 600 13.86 -10.06 -10.96
C THR A 600 13.36 -11.51 -10.90
N TYR A 601 13.58 -12.22 -9.79
CA TYR A 601 13.24 -13.64 -9.64
C TYR A 601 12.31 -13.93 -8.44
N THR A 602 11.71 -12.90 -7.84
CA THR A 602 10.76 -13.04 -6.75
C THR A 602 9.31 -13.06 -7.28
N LYS A 603 8.37 -13.64 -6.51
CA LYS A 603 6.93 -13.55 -6.83
C LYS A 603 6.47 -12.08 -6.91
N LEU A 604 7.03 -11.21 -6.06
CA LEU A 604 6.79 -9.77 -6.10
C LEU A 604 7.29 -9.14 -7.41
N GLY A 605 8.49 -9.50 -7.88
CA GLY A 605 9.01 -9.06 -9.18
C GLY A 605 8.09 -9.43 -10.35
N LYS A 606 7.60 -10.68 -10.39
CA LYS A 606 6.61 -11.12 -11.40
C LYS A 606 5.29 -10.34 -11.31
N ARG A 607 4.84 -10.01 -10.09
CA ARG A 607 3.63 -9.20 -9.88
C ARG A 607 3.85 -7.76 -10.36
N ILE A 608 4.99 -7.16 -10.02
CA ILE A 608 5.38 -5.82 -10.47
C ILE A 608 5.45 -5.77 -12.00
N GLU A 609 6.03 -6.79 -12.65
CA GLU A 609 6.08 -6.89 -14.12
C GLU A 609 4.68 -6.89 -14.75
N LYS A 610 3.75 -7.67 -14.16
CA LYS A 610 2.34 -7.66 -14.59
C LYS A 610 1.68 -6.30 -14.40
N LEU A 611 1.86 -5.67 -13.24
CA LEU A 611 1.30 -4.35 -12.93
C LEU A 611 1.91 -3.25 -13.78
N LYS A 612 3.19 -3.35 -14.13
CA LYS A 612 3.85 -2.45 -15.09
C LYS A 612 3.15 -2.48 -16.44
N ASN A 613 2.77 -3.67 -16.94
CA ASN A 613 2.02 -3.78 -18.19
C ASN A 613 0.62 -3.17 -18.07
N TYR A 614 -0.06 -3.38 -16.94
CA TYR A 614 -1.36 -2.76 -16.66
C TYR A 614 -1.27 -1.23 -16.62
N VAL A 615 -0.26 -0.68 -15.95
CA VAL A 615 0.01 0.76 -15.89
C VAL A 615 0.36 1.32 -17.27
N ASN A 616 1.08 0.56 -18.10
CA ASN A 616 1.36 0.95 -19.48
C ASN A 616 0.08 1.03 -20.33
N ALA A 617 -0.90 0.15 -20.12
CA ALA A 617 -2.20 0.30 -20.75
C ALA A 617 -2.87 1.61 -20.34
N TRP A 618 -2.90 1.92 -19.04
CA TRP A 618 -3.49 3.15 -18.51
C TRP A 618 -2.79 4.42 -19.00
N ARG A 619 -1.47 4.41 -19.20
CA ARG A 619 -0.77 5.50 -19.88
C ARG A 619 -1.40 5.84 -21.23
N PHE A 620 -1.69 4.83 -22.06
CA PHE A 620 -2.33 5.05 -23.36
C PHE A 620 -3.78 5.52 -23.21
N LEU A 621 -4.53 5.00 -22.24
CA LEU A 621 -5.91 5.44 -21.98
C LEU A 621 -5.98 6.92 -21.55
N GLU A 622 -5.03 7.39 -20.74
CA GLU A 622 -4.95 8.81 -20.36
C GLU A 622 -4.56 9.72 -21.55
N ILE A 623 -3.63 9.26 -22.40
CA ILE A 623 -3.32 9.96 -23.65
C ILE A 623 -4.58 10.03 -24.54
N ALA A 624 -5.36 8.96 -24.61
CA ALA A 624 -6.61 8.93 -25.38
C ALA A 624 -7.64 9.93 -24.85
N LYS A 625 -7.84 10.01 -23.52
CA LYS A 625 -8.70 11.01 -22.88
C LYS A 625 -8.26 12.43 -23.19
N SER A 626 -6.95 12.71 -23.18
CA SER A 626 -6.43 14.03 -23.57
C SER A 626 -6.75 14.39 -25.02
N TYR A 627 -6.52 13.46 -25.97
CA TYR A 627 -6.87 13.71 -27.37
C TYR A 627 -8.37 13.89 -27.57
N HIS A 628 -9.19 13.08 -26.89
CA HIS A 628 -10.64 13.21 -26.91
C HIS A 628 -11.12 14.56 -26.37
N ALA A 629 -10.57 15.01 -25.22
CA ALA A 629 -10.87 16.32 -24.66
C ALA A 629 -10.49 17.48 -25.60
N ASN A 630 -9.51 17.27 -26.49
CA ASN A 630 -9.11 18.22 -27.53
C ASN A 630 -9.79 17.99 -28.90
N GLU A 631 -10.80 17.10 -28.96
CA GLU A 631 -11.51 16.67 -30.18
C GLU A 631 -10.65 16.03 -31.28
N ASP A 632 -9.44 15.56 -30.95
CA ASP A 632 -8.60 14.76 -31.86
C ASP A 632 -8.98 13.28 -31.78
N HIS A 633 -10.16 12.99 -32.31
CA HIS A 633 -10.77 11.66 -32.27
C HIS A 633 -9.96 10.58 -33.00
N TYR A 634 -9.09 10.95 -33.94
CA TYR A 634 -8.25 9.97 -34.62
C TYR A 634 -7.16 9.45 -33.69
N ASN A 635 -6.43 10.35 -33.03
CA ASN A 635 -5.40 9.93 -32.09
C ASN A 635 -6.01 9.33 -30.82
N ALA A 636 -7.18 9.81 -30.37
CA ALA A 636 -7.92 9.19 -29.28
C ALA A 636 -8.29 7.73 -29.59
N GLN A 637 -8.84 7.46 -30.78
CA GLN A 637 -9.16 6.10 -31.25
C GLN A 637 -7.94 5.17 -31.15
N LEU A 638 -6.81 5.58 -31.73
CA LEU A 638 -5.60 4.75 -31.77
C LEU A 638 -5.10 4.41 -30.36
N ASN A 639 -5.10 5.39 -29.45
CA ASN A 639 -4.60 5.18 -28.09
C ASN A 639 -5.56 4.32 -27.24
N TYR A 640 -6.87 4.49 -27.37
CA TYR A 640 -7.84 3.58 -26.72
C TYR A 640 -7.69 2.15 -27.21
N GLU A 641 -7.48 1.96 -28.51
CA GLU A 641 -7.26 0.65 -29.11
C GLU A 641 -5.96 0.00 -28.60
N GLN A 642 -4.85 0.75 -28.52
CA GLN A 642 -3.60 0.25 -27.94
C GLN A 642 -3.74 -0.14 -26.47
N GLY A 643 -4.34 0.72 -25.64
CA GLY A 643 -4.60 0.41 -24.23
C GLY A 643 -5.47 -0.84 -24.06
N SER A 644 -6.51 -0.97 -24.88
CA SER A 644 -7.39 -2.15 -24.91
C SER A 644 -6.65 -3.44 -25.27
N TYR A 645 -5.74 -3.41 -26.26
CA TYR A 645 -4.96 -4.59 -26.64
C TYR A 645 -4.00 -5.03 -25.54
N ILE A 646 -3.33 -4.09 -24.86
CA ILE A 646 -2.47 -4.43 -23.72
C ILE A 646 -3.30 -5.07 -22.60
N LEU A 647 -4.48 -4.52 -22.27
CA LEU A 647 -5.36 -5.10 -21.24
C LEU A 647 -5.81 -6.52 -21.58
N LYS A 648 -6.07 -6.80 -22.86
CA LYS A 648 -6.52 -8.12 -23.33
C LYS A 648 -5.53 -9.24 -22.98
N ASP A 649 -4.25 -8.93 -22.98
CA ASP A 649 -3.17 -9.89 -22.73
C ASP A 649 -2.90 -10.10 -21.23
N ILE A 650 -3.50 -9.29 -20.35
CA ILE A 650 -3.34 -9.40 -18.90
C ILE A 650 -4.53 -10.15 -18.30
N ARG A 651 -4.32 -11.42 -17.93
CA ARG A 651 -5.38 -12.36 -17.49
C ARG A 651 -6.36 -11.76 -16.46
N GLU A 652 -5.87 -11.02 -15.48
CA GLU A 652 -6.67 -10.46 -14.39
C GLU A 652 -7.50 -9.27 -14.83
N TYR A 653 -7.02 -8.46 -15.78
CA TYR A 653 -7.64 -7.20 -16.22
C TYR A 653 -8.27 -7.28 -17.62
N LYS A 654 -8.14 -8.42 -18.33
CA LYS A 654 -8.67 -8.61 -19.68
C LYS A 654 -10.16 -8.33 -19.85
N PHE A 655 -10.92 -8.37 -18.76
CA PHE A 655 -12.34 -8.07 -18.75
C PHE A 655 -12.64 -6.58 -19.00
N GLU A 656 -11.66 -5.70 -18.85
CA GLU A 656 -11.77 -4.26 -19.12
C GLU A 656 -11.48 -3.90 -20.60
N SER A 657 -10.76 -4.77 -21.31
CA SER A 657 -10.38 -4.55 -22.72
C SER A 657 -11.58 -4.22 -23.62
N PRO A 658 -12.73 -4.94 -23.57
CA PRO A 658 -13.89 -4.64 -24.41
C PRO A 658 -14.47 -3.24 -24.17
N PHE A 659 -14.42 -2.73 -22.93
CA PHE A 659 -14.91 -1.39 -22.60
C PHE A 659 -14.08 -0.30 -23.30
N TYR A 660 -12.76 -0.38 -23.23
CA TYR A 660 -11.88 0.58 -23.90
C TYR A 660 -11.81 0.38 -25.42
N PHE A 661 -12.09 -0.83 -25.91
CA PHE A 661 -12.29 -1.05 -27.35
C PHE A 661 -13.56 -0.33 -27.84
N ALA A 662 -14.66 -0.40 -27.07
CA ALA A 662 -15.88 0.31 -27.39
C ALA A 662 -15.68 1.84 -27.46
N TRP A 663 -14.84 2.40 -26.58
CA TRP A 663 -14.37 3.79 -26.68
C TRP A 663 -13.71 4.09 -28.02
N SER A 664 -12.79 3.25 -28.50
CA SER A 664 -12.16 3.47 -29.81
C SER A 664 -13.19 3.53 -30.95
N THR A 665 -14.26 2.74 -30.88
CA THR A 665 -15.34 2.77 -31.87
C THR A 665 -16.23 4.01 -31.74
N LEU A 666 -16.42 4.53 -30.53
CA LEU A 666 -17.10 5.80 -30.29
C LEU A 666 -16.30 6.97 -30.86
N GLU A 667 -14.97 7.01 -30.64
CA GLU A 667 -14.09 8.03 -31.23
C GLU A 667 -14.17 8.04 -32.76
N LYS A 668 -14.18 6.85 -33.38
CA LYS A 668 -14.39 6.73 -34.82
C LYS A 668 -15.73 7.34 -35.26
N ALA A 669 -16.81 7.12 -34.50
CA ALA A 669 -18.11 7.69 -34.79
C ALA A 669 -18.11 9.22 -34.66
N GLU A 670 -17.48 9.78 -33.62
CA GLU A 670 -17.33 11.23 -33.44
C GLU A 670 -16.55 11.87 -34.58
N LYS A 671 -15.42 11.25 -35.00
CA LYS A 671 -14.65 11.70 -36.17
C LYS A 671 -15.51 11.77 -37.44
N LEU A 672 -16.31 10.73 -37.70
CA LEU A 672 -17.18 10.67 -38.87
C LEU A 672 -18.30 11.72 -38.79
N SER A 673 -18.89 11.92 -37.61
CA SER A 673 -19.90 12.96 -37.37
C SER A 673 -19.33 14.35 -37.66
N LYS A 674 -18.15 14.67 -37.11
CA LYS A 674 -17.50 15.99 -37.27
C LYS A 674 -16.97 16.24 -38.68
N THR A 675 -16.86 15.20 -39.50
CA THR A 675 -16.52 15.32 -40.94
C THR A 675 -17.74 15.28 -41.86
N ASN A 676 -18.95 15.43 -41.32
CA ASN A 676 -20.24 15.44 -42.03
C ASN A 676 -20.56 14.14 -42.80
N LYS A 677 -19.99 13.01 -42.37
CA LYS A 677 -20.28 11.69 -42.93
C LYS A 677 -21.40 11.01 -42.14
N HIS A 678 -22.58 11.62 -42.14
CA HIS A 678 -23.68 11.29 -41.23
C HIS A 678 -24.13 9.83 -41.29
N GLU A 679 -24.19 9.21 -42.47
CA GLU A 679 -24.56 7.79 -42.64
C GLU A 679 -23.52 6.85 -42.02
N GLU A 680 -22.23 7.06 -42.34
CA GLU A 680 -21.12 6.30 -41.76
C GLU A 680 -21.02 6.50 -40.24
N ALA A 681 -21.31 7.72 -39.76
CA ALA A 681 -21.33 8.06 -38.34
C ALA A 681 -22.47 7.36 -37.61
N ALA A 682 -23.70 7.39 -38.14
CA ALA A 682 -24.86 6.71 -37.56
C ALA A 682 -24.64 5.19 -37.45
N ALA A 683 -24.03 4.59 -38.48
CA ALA A 683 -23.64 3.17 -38.45
C ALA A 683 -22.54 2.91 -37.40
N SER A 684 -21.56 3.81 -37.28
CA SER A 684 -20.48 3.67 -36.30
C SER A 684 -20.94 3.84 -34.85
N TYR A 685 -21.89 4.75 -34.57
CA TYR A 685 -22.52 4.85 -33.24
C TYR A 685 -23.30 3.59 -32.88
N LEU A 686 -23.96 2.95 -33.86
CA LEU A 686 -24.64 1.69 -33.64
C LEU A 686 -23.66 0.57 -33.28
N VAL A 687 -22.51 0.50 -33.95
CA VAL A 687 -21.43 -0.44 -33.61
C VAL A 687 -20.89 -0.16 -32.20
N ALA A 688 -20.60 1.10 -31.87
CA ALA A 688 -20.12 1.47 -30.54
C ALA A 688 -21.11 1.10 -29.44
N LYS A 689 -22.41 1.34 -29.66
CA LYS A 689 -23.49 0.89 -28.77
C LYS A 689 -23.41 -0.61 -28.49
N PHE A 690 -23.32 -1.45 -29.53
CA PHE A 690 -23.23 -2.90 -29.36
C PHE A 690 -21.96 -3.34 -28.63
N ASN A 691 -20.82 -2.71 -28.92
CA ASN A 691 -19.56 -2.99 -28.21
C ASN A 691 -19.66 -2.63 -26.71
N PHE A 692 -20.30 -1.52 -26.35
CA PHE A 692 -20.54 -1.19 -24.94
C PHE A 692 -21.51 -2.18 -24.27
N GLN A 693 -22.53 -2.66 -24.99
CA GLN A 693 -23.43 -3.70 -24.47
C GLN A 693 -22.69 -5.01 -24.20
N GLU A 694 -21.82 -5.44 -25.12
CA GLU A 694 -20.95 -6.61 -24.90
C GLU A 694 -20.00 -6.39 -23.70
N ALA A 695 -19.41 -5.20 -23.58
CA ALA A 695 -18.58 -4.85 -22.44
C ALA A 695 -19.35 -4.94 -21.11
N ILE A 696 -20.61 -4.49 -21.06
CA ILE A 696 -21.49 -4.61 -19.88
C ILE A 696 -21.69 -6.08 -19.50
N GLU A 697 -21.94 -6.97 -20.47
CA GLU A 697 -22.11 -8.40 -20.21
C GLU A 697 -20.84 -9.03 -19.61
N ILE A 698 -19.68 -8.69 -20.17
CA ILE A 698 -18.37 -9.18 -19.70
C ILE A 698 -18.05 -8.64 -18.30
N LEU A 699 -18.29 -7.34 -18.06
CA LEU A 699 -18.10 -6.71 -16.75
C LEU A 699 -19.02 -7.32 -15.69
N ASN A 700 -20.29 -7.56 -16.01
CA ASN A 700 -21.24 -8.25 -15.12
C ASN A 700 -20.78 -9.69 -14.79
N SER A 701 -20.23 -10.40 -15.76
CA SER A 701 -19.65 -11.74 -15.56
C SER A 701 -18.42 -11.69 -14.65
N ALA A 702 -17.58 -10.65 -14.79
CA ALA A 702 -16.43 -10.42 -13.93
C ALA A 702 -16.86 -10.05 -12.49
N LEU A 703 -17.86 -9.17 -12.34
CA LEU A 703 -18.41 -8.72 -11.06
C LEU A 703 -18.83 -9.90 -10.18
N LYS A 704 -19.54 -10.89 -10.75
CA LYS A 704 -19.99 -12.11 -10.04
C LYS A 704 -18.84 -12.98 -9.50
N LYS A 705 -17.64 -12.83 -10.05
CA LYS A 705 -16.46 -13.64 -9.68
C LYS A 705 -15.55 -12.93 -8.67
N ARG A 706 -15.78 -11.65 -8.38
CA ARG A 706 -14.94 -10.84 -7.48
C ARG A 706 -15.42 -10.92 -6.04
N LYS A 707 -14.48 -10.73 -5.12
CA LYS A 707 -14.70 -10.87 -3.67
C LYS A 707 -14.45 -9.58 -2.89
N THR A 708 -13.55 -8.72 -3.36
CA THR A 708 -13.19 -7.48 -2.64
C THR A 708 -14.17 -6.35 -2.97
N LEU A 709 -14.59 -5.60 -1.94
CA LEU A 709 -15.51 -4.46 -2.10
C LEU A 709 -14.99 -3.39 -3.07
N GLU A 710 -13.69 -3.15 -3.10
CA GLU A 710 -13.08 -2.15 -4.00
C GLU A 710 -13.18 -2.54 -5.48
N GLU A 711 -12.81 -3.78 -5.84
CA GLU A 711 -13.01 -4.26 -7.22
C GLU A 711 -14.49 -4.27 -7.61
N ILE A 712 -15.39 -4.61 -6.67
CA ILE A 712 -16.84 -4.59 -6.91
C ILE A 712 -17.32 -3.17 -7.21
N ASP A 713 -16.94 -2.18 -6.40
CA ASP A 713 -17.28 -0.77 -6.60
C ASP A 713 -16.74 -0.25 -7.94
N ARG A 714 -15.48 -0.55 -8.27
CA ARG A 714 -14.85 -0.12 -9.52
C ARG A 714 -15.53 -0.73 -10.75
N ILE A 715 -15.77 -2.04 -10.77
CA ILE A 715 -16.45 -2.70 -11.90
C ILE A 715 -17.88 -2.18 -12.03
N SER A 716 -18.58 -1.97 -10.91
CA SER A 716 -19.94 -1.41 -10.91
C SER A 716 -19.98 0.00 -11.50
N LYS A 717 -18.98 0.84 -11.20
CA LYS A 717 -18.83 2.16 -11.81
C LYS A 717 -18.56 2.08 -13.31
N LEU A 718 -17.70 1.18 -13.78
CA LEU A 718 -17.46 0.99 -15.22
C LEU A 718 -18.72 0.53 -15.94
N ILE A 719 -19.54 -0.34 -15.33
CA ILE A 719 -20.85 -0.74 -15.87
C ILE A 719 -21.78 0.48 -16.00
N GLN A 720 -21.89 1.29 -14.94
CA GLN A 720 -22.72 2.51 -14.98
C GLN A 720 -22.27 3.47 -16.08
N VAL A 721 -20.95 3.67 -16.23
CA VAL A 721 -20.42 4.50 -17.31
C VAL A 721 -20.72 3.88 -18.67
N ALA A 722 -20.58 2.56 -18.85
CA ALA A 722 -20.90 1.88 -20.10
C ALA A 722 -22.39 2.02 -20.48
N GLU A 723 -23.30 1.86 -19.53
CA GLU A 723 -24.75 2.05 -19.72
C GLU A 723 -25.08 3.48 -20.16
N PHE A 724 -24.41 4.45 -19.55
CA PHE A 724 -24.45 5.83 -19.99
C PHE A 724 -23.95 5.96 -21.44
N ARG A 725 -22.80 5.38 -21.80
CA ARG A 725 -22.26 5.44 -23.18
C ARG A 725 -23.19 4.79 -24.20
N VAL A 726 -23.88 3.70 -23.86
CA VAL A 726 -24.91 3.10 -24.72
C VAL A 726 -26.00 4.12 -25.04
N THR A 727 -26.51 4.80 -24.01
CA THR A 727 -27.56 5.81 -24.15
C THR A 727 -27.07 7.02 -24.96
N TYR A 728 -25.83 7.46 -24.72
CA TYR A 728 -25.16 8.51 -25.47
C TYR A 728 -25.05 8.15 -26.97
N CYS A 729 -24.60 6.94 -27.29
CA CYS A 729 -24.47 6.47 -28.68
C CYS A 729 -25.84 6.44 -29.39
N ILE A 730 -26.91 6.01 -28.70
CA ILE A 730 -28.26 6.03 -29.25
C ILE A 730 -28.69 7.48 -29.55
N ALA A 731 -28.47 8.41 -28.61
CA ALA A 731 -28.84 9.81 -28.77
C ALA A 731 -28.08 10.47 -29.93
N ARG A 732 -26.77 10.23 -30.05
CA ARG A 732 -25.96 10.73 -31.18
C ARG A 732 -26.39 10.12 -32.50
N GLN A 733 -26.73 8.83 -32.54
CA GLN A 733 -27.28 8.20 -33.73
C GLN A 733 -28.59 8.87 -34.18
N GLN A 734 -29.49 9.22 -33.23
CA GLN A 734 -30.73 9.94 -33.55
C GLN A 734 -30.43 11.32 -34.17
N ILE A 735 -29.43 12.05 -33.66
CA ILE A 735 -28.99 13.33 -34.25
C ILE A 735 -28.53 13.14 -35.70
N GLU A 736 -27.69 12.13 -35.97
CA GLU A 736 -27.20 11.91 -37.34
C GLU A 736 -28.33 11.48 -38.29
N ASN A 737 -29.26 10.64 -37.84
CA ASN A 737 -30.44 10.27 -38.62
C ASN A 737 -31.37 11.48 -38.87
N ALA A 738 -31.57 12.35 -37.87
CA ALA A 738 -32.36 13.56 -38.02
C ALA A 738 -31.78 14.47 -39.11
N ARG A 739 -30.44 14.58 -39.20
CA ARG A 739 -29.76 15.34 -40.24
C ARG A 739 -29.97 14.73 -41.64
N LEU A 740 -29.92 13.41 -41.76
CA LEU A 740 -30.18 12.71 -43.04
C LEU A 740 -31.62 12.93 -43.52
N GLU A 741 -32.59 12.82 -42.62
CA GLU A 741 -34.02 13.07 -42.91
C GLU A 741 -34.28 14.54 -43.26
N SER A 742 -33.70 15.46 -42.50
CA SER A 742 -33.80 16.91 -42.76
C SER A 742 -33.22 17.27 -44.13
N LYS A 743 -32.06 16.71 -44.49
CA LYS A 743 -31.45 16.90 -45.82
C LYS A 743 -32.30 16.32 -46.95
N SER A 744 -33.08 15.27 -46.66
CA SER A 744 -34.01 14.65 -47.60
C SER A 744 -35.37 15.37 -47.67
N GLY A 745 -35.55 16.46 -46.89
CA GLY A 745 -36.78 17.26 -46.83
C GLY A 745 -37.86 16.69 -45.90
N ASN A 746 -37.58 15.61 -45.18
CA ASN A 746 -38.51 14.97 -44.25
C ASN A 746 -38.42 15.62 -42.86
N HIS A 747 -38.81 16.89 -42.79
CA HIS A 747 -38.67 17.74 -41.61
C HIS A 747 -39.47 17.25 -40.39
N LEU A 748 -40.64 16.61 -40.59
CA LEU A 748 -41.44 16.06 -39.49
C LEU A 748 -40.69 14.93 -38.78
N LEU A 749 -40.14 13.98 -39.55
CA LEU A 749 -39.37 12.88 -38.97
C LEU A 749 -38.06 13.37 -38.34
N ALA A 750 -37.40 14.36 -38.97
CA ALA A 750 -36.21 14.99 -38.39
C ALA A 750 -36.52 15.62 -37.01
N ALA A 751 -37.65 16.34 -36.87
CA ALA A 751 -38.09 16.89 -35.60
C ALA A 751 -38.32 15.81 -34.53
N GLU A 752 -39.00 14.70 -34.88
CA GLU A 752 -39.22 13.58 -33.95
C GLU A 752 -37.90 12.96 -33.47
N LEU A 753 -36.93 12.80 -34.38
CA LEU A 753 -35.62 12.22 -34.06
C LEU A 753 -34.80 13.15 -33.14
N TYR A 754 -34.81 14.46 -33.39
CA TYR A 754 -34.20 15.44 -32.47
C TYR A 754 -34.88 15.46 -31.11
N SER A 755 -36.21 15.31 -31.07
CA SER A 755 -36.96 15.19 -29.83
C SER A 755 -36.54 13.97 -29.03
N LYS A 756 -36.45 12.80 -29.68
CA LYS A 756 -35.95 11.56 -29.05
C LYS A 756 -34.53 11.73 -28.53
N ALA A 757 -33.63 12.35 -29.30
CA ALA A 757 -32.26 12.62 -28.86
C ALA A 757 -32.24 13.51 -27.60
N SER A 758 -33.05 14.58 -27.57
CA SER A 758 -33.14 15.48 -26.42
C SER A 758 -33.58 14.74 -25.14
N GLY A 759 -34.64 13.93 -25.20
CA GLY A 759 -35.11 13.17 -24.04
C GLY A 759 -34.08 12.18 -23.49
N LEU A 760 -33.23 11.61 -24.36
CA LEU A 760 -32.13 10.75 -23.94
C LEU A 760 -31.02 11.55 -23.23
N PHE A 761 -30.62 12.71 -23.76
CA PHE A 761 -29.61 13.56 -23.11
C PHE A 761 -30.10 14.16 -21.79
N GLU A 762 -31.38 14.53 -21.69
CA GLU A 762 -32.00 14.98 -20.44
C GLU A 762 -32.00 13.87 -19.38
N ASN A 763 -32.39 12.65 -19.76
CA ASN A 763 -32.37 11.52 -18.84
C ASN A 763 -30.95 11.25 -18.31
N ILE A 764 -29.96 11.24 -19.22
CA ILE A 764 -28.57 11.08 -18.81
C ILE A 764 -28.11 12.22 -17.88
N SER A 765 -28.37 13.49 -18.22
CA SER A 765 -27.86 14.61 -17.42
C SER A 765 -28.41 14.60 -15.99
N GLN A 766 -29.60 14.03 -15.77
CA GLN A 766 -30.20 13.85 -14.45
C GLN A 766 -29.56 12.73 -13.63
N THR A 767 -28.91 11.74 -14.25
CA THR A 767 -28.28 10.61 -13.54
C THR A 767 -26.81 10.87 -13.19
N LEU A 768 -26.17 11.86 -13.81
CA LEU A 768 -24.78 12.22 -13.53
C LEU A 768 -24.62 12.96 -12.21
N ARG A 769 -23.50 12.68 -11.53
CA ARG A 769 -23.15 13.28 -10.22
C ARG A 769 -22.26 14.51 -10.36
N THR A 770 -21.46 14.57 -11.42
CA THR A 770 -20.52 15.65 -11.69
C THR A 770 -21.21 16.82 -12.38
N GLU A 771 -21.15 18.00 -11.77
CA GLU A 771 -21.80 19.22 -12.27
C GLU A 771 -21.31 19.58 -13.68
N ARG A 772 -20.01 19.45 -13.94
CA ARG A 772 -19.42 19.69 -15.26
C ARG A 772 -20.04 18.83 -16.38
N GLU A 773 -20.09 17.52 -16.18
CA GLU A 773 -20.64 16.61 -17.21
C GLU A 773 -22.14 16.84 -17.40
N LYS A 774 -22.85 17.17 -16.31
CA LYS A 774 -24.27 17.51 -16.34
C LYS A 774 -24.53 18.77 -17.17
N GLU A 775 -23.74 19.82 -16.98
CA GLU A 775 -23.86 21.08 -17.72
C GLU A 775 -23.59 20.87 -19.23
N GLU A 776 -22.56 20.11 -19.59
CA GLU A 776 -22.24 19.79 -20.99
C GLU A 776 -23.38 19.02 -21.69
N LEU A 777 -23.95 18.01 -21.04
CA LEU A 777 -25.10 17.27 -21.60
C LEU A 777 -26.40 18.09 -21.61
N THR A 778 -26.59 18.96 -20.61
CA THR A 778 -27.73 19.88 -20.57
C THR A 778 -27.66 20.87 -21.73
N ALA A 779 -26.48 21.37 -22.08
CA ALA A 779 -26.28 22.18 -23.28
C ALA A 779 -26.69 21.42 -24.55
N ILE A 780 -26.30 20.15 -24.69
CA ILE A 780 -26.66 19.31 -25.85
C ILE A 780 -28.17 19.03 -25.90
N PHE A 781 -28.82 18.81 -24.75
CA PHE A 781 -30.28 18.71 -24.65
C PHE A 781 -30.97 19.94 -25.27
N TYR A 782 -30.54 21.15 -24.87
CA TYR A 782 -31.10 22.39 -25.38
C TYR A 782 -30.84 22.59 -26.88
N LEU A 783 -29.65 22.19 -27.37
CA LEU A 783 -29.36 22.18 -28.82
C LEU A 783 -30.35 21.29 -29.58
N CYS A 784 -30.60 20.07 -29.09
CA CYS A 784 -31.52 19.15 -29.75
C CYS A 784 -32.96 19.68 -29.77
N ARG A 785 -33.42 20.30 -28.66
CA ARG A 785 -34.73 20.95 -28.61
C ARG A 785 -34.81 22.16 -29.54
N ALA A 786 -33.74 22.93 -29.68
CA ALA A 786 -33.68 24.04 -30.62
C ALA A 786 -33.80 23.53 -32.07
N TRP A 787 -33.06 22.48 -32.43
CA TRP A 787 -33.15 21.84 -33.76
C TRP A 787 -34.52 21.27 -34.05
N GLU A 788 -35.14 20.58 -33.09
CA GLU A 788 -36.53 20.11 -33.23
C GLU A 788 -37.48 21.27 -33.61
N ASN A 789 -37.41 22.39 -32.89
CA ASN A 789 -38.31 23.53 -33.14
C ASN A 789 -38.01 24.21 -34.49
N MET A 790 -36.77 24.21 -34.94
CA MET A 790 -36.43 24.67 -36.29
C MET A 790 -37.08 23.78 -37.36
N GLU A 791 -36.95 22.45 -37.26
CA GLU A 791 -37.57 21.53 -38.23
C GLU A 791 -39.11 21.62 -38.19
N ARG A 792 -39.71 21.79 -37.01
CA ARG A 792 -41.16 22.02 -36.89
C ARG A 792 -41.60 23.34 -37.50
N ALA A 793 -40.78 24.38 -37.41
CA ALA A 793 -41.08 25.67 -38.03
C ALA A 793 -41.18 25.55 -39.56
N GLU A 794 -40.35 24.72 -40.19
CA GLU A 794 -40.41 24.42 -41.63
C GLU A 794 -41.71 23.70 -42.01
N VAL A 795 -42.18 22.75 -41.19
CA VAL A 795 -43.43 21.99 -41.45
C VAL A 795 -44.68 22.82 -41.17
N GLU A 796 -44.72 23.46 -39.99
CA GLU A 796 -45.92 24.16 -39.50
C GLU A 796 -46.05 25.60 -40.02
N GLN A 797 -44.99 26.14 -40.65
CA GLN A 797 -44.91 27.52 -41.14
C GLN A 797 -45.27 28.58 -40.07
N LYS A 798 -44.94 28.30 -38.80
CA LYS A 798 -45.20 29.19 -37.66
C LYS A 798 -43.93 29.96 -37.26
N PRO A 799 -43.87 31.28 -37.47
CA PRO A 799 -42.68 32.08 -37.14
C PRO A 799 -42.24 31.95 -35.68
N SER A 800 -43.19 31.81 -34.74
CA SER A 800 -42.91 31.73 -33.30
C SER A 800 -42.06 30.53 -32.90
N LEU A 801 -42.06 29.44 -33.69
CA LEU A 801 -41.23 28.26 -33.42
C LEU A 801 -39.72 28.57 -33.60
N TYR A 802 -39.37 29.44 -34.55
CA TYR A 802 -38.00 29.96 -34.66
C TYR A 802 -37.62 30.84 -33.46
N GLY A 803 -38.56 31.60 -32.91
CA GLY A 803 -38.36 32.35 -31.67
C GLY A 803 -38.07 31.43 -30.48
N ILE A 804 -38.83 30.34 -30.34
CA ILE A 804 -38.59 29.30 -29.32
C ILE A 804 -37.22 28.65 -29.52
N ALA A 805 -36.85 28.29 -30.76
CA ALA A 805 -35.53 27.76 -31.05
C ALA A 805 -34.41 28.75 -30.69
N SER A 806 -34.63 30.06 -30.90
CA SER A 806 -33.70 31.12 -30.52
C SER A 806 -33.45 31.14 -29.02
N ASP A 807 -34.50 31.06 -28.19
CA ASP A 807 -34.37 31.02 -26.74
C ASP A 807 -33.65 29.74 -26.28
N LEU A 808 -34.00 28.59 -26.85
CA LEU A 808 -33.35 27.31 -26.53
C LEU A 808 -31.85 27.30 -26.89
N PHE A 809 -31.45 27.88 -28.02
CA PHE A 809 -30.02 28.03 -28.33
C PHE A 809 -29.32 28.95 -27.32
N LYS A 810 -30.00 30.00 -26.86
CA LYS A 810 -29.44 30.89 -25.84
C LYS A 810 -29.24 30.15 -24.52
N ASP A 811 -30.20 29.33 -24.11
CA ASP A 811 -30.11 28.46 -22.94
C ASP A 811 -28.96 27.43 -23.10
N ALA A 812 -28.82 26.79 -24.27
CA ALA A 812 -27.65 25.94 -24.54
C ALA A 812 -26.32 26.70 -24.33
N GLY A 813 -26.28 27.98 -24.74
CA GLY A 813 -25.12 28.86 -24.56
C GLY A 813 -24.81 29.21 -23.09
N THR A 814 -25.76 29.13 -22.16
CA THR A 814 -25.47 29.36 -20.73
C THR A 814 -24.79 28.17 -20.07
N HIS A 815 -25.04 26.97 -20.57
CA HIS A 815 -24.52 25.71 -20.03
C HIS A 815 -23.17 25.27 -20.62
N PHE A 816 -22.83 25.67 -21.86
CA PHE A 816 -21.50 25.38 -22.40
C PHE A 816 -20.41 26.02 -21.53
N LEU A 817 -19.30 25.32 -21.24
CA LEU A 817 -18.16 25.91 -20.52
C LEU A 817 -17.21 26.64 -21.48
N GLU A 818 -17.03 26.08 -22.67
CA GLU A 818 -16.13 26.63 -23.70
C GLU A 818 -16.68 27.90 -24.34
N SER A 819 -15.87 28.96 -24.33
CA SER A 819 -16.21 30.24 -24.95
C SER A 819 -16.60 30.09 -26.44
N ARG A 820 -15.93 29.19 -27.17
CA ARG A 820 -16.23 28.91 -28.58
C ARG A 820 -17.66 28.43 -28.79
N MET A 821 -18.11 27.48 -27.99
CA MET A 821 -19.45 26.89 -28.10
C MET A 821 -20.54 27.84 -27.60
N LYS A 822 -20.26 28.65 -26.57
CA LYS A 822 -21.14 29.77 -26.19
C LYS A 822 -21.38 30.72 -27.37
N LYS A 823 -20.33 31.08 -28.11
CA LYS A 823 -20.43 31.96 -29.28
C LYS A 823 -21.21 31.32 -30.43
N LEU A 824 -21.05 30.03 -30.66
CA LEU A 824 -21.85 29.29 -31.64
C LEU A 824 -23.35 29.35 -31.28
N SER A 825 -23.69 29.01 -30.03
CA SER A 825 -25.06 29.01 -29.53
C SER A 825 -25.73 30.38 -29.60
N ILE A 826 -25.03 31.45 -29.23
CA ILE A 826 -25.56 32.81 -29.37
C ILE A 826 -25.72 33.19 -30.85
N GLY A 827 -24.76 32.81 -31.71
CA GLY A 827 -24.86 33.02 -33.15
C GLY A 827 -26.10 32.34 -33.75
N ASN A 828 -26.35 31.08 -33.38
CA ASN A 828 -27.53 30.31 -33.78
C ASN A 828 -28.83 30.95 -33.26
N SER A 829 -28.84 31.37 -31.99
CA SER A 829 -29.98 32.07 -31.37
C SER A 829 -30.37 33.32 -32.17
N LEU A 830 -29.39 34.19 -32.45
CA LEU A 830 -29.61 35.41 -33.24
C LEU A 830 -30.05 35.08 -34.68
N TYR A 831 -29.52 34.02 -35.28
CA TYR A 831 -29.96 33.60 -36.61
C TYR A 831 -31.40 33.07 -36.62
N CYS A 832 -31.81 32.31 -35.60
CA CYS A 832 -33.20 31.88 -35.41
C CYS A 832 -34.14 33.06 -35.18
N SER A 833 -33.72 34.08 -34.43
CA SER A 833 -34.46 35.35 -34.35
C SER A 833 -34.65 35.99 -35.73
N ALA A 834 -33.61 35.97 -36.58
CA ALA A 834 -33.73 36.46 -37.96
C ALA A 834 -34.70 35.61 -38.81
N LEU A 835 -34.71 34.28 -38.65
CA LEU A 835 -35.66 33.38 -39.30
C LEU A 835 -37.11 33.66 -38.89
N GLU A 836 -37.37 33.90 -37.60
CA GLU A 836 -38.69 34.30 -37.11
C GLU A 836 -39.17 35.58 -37.80
N TYR A 837 -38.38 36.65 -37.75
CA TYR A 837 -38.78 37.91 -38.34
C TYR A 837 -38.82 37.85 -39.88
N GLY A 838 -37.97 37.03 -40.51
CA GLY A 838 -38.03 36.74 -41.95
C GLY A 838 -39.33 36.05 -42.34
N SER A 839 -39.79 35.10 -41.52
CA SER A 839 -41.07 34.41 -41.74
C SER A 839 -42.26 35.37 -41.59
N ARG A 840 -42.24 36.24 -40.57
CA ARG A 840 -43.26 37.30 -40.40
C ARG A 840 -43.23 38.34 -41.52
N PHE A 841 -42.03 38.71 -41.99
CA PHE A 841 -41.84 39.63 -43.12
C PHE A 841 -42.49 39.10 -44.40
N ASP A 842 -42.42 37.79 -44.63
CA ASP A 842 -43.05 37.14 -45.77
C ASP A 842 -44.57 37.02 -45.63
N GLN A 843 -45.05 36.71 -44.42
CA GLN A 843 -46.48 36.56 -44.15
C GLN A 843 -47.24 37.90 -44.14
N SER A 844 -46.57 39.01 -43.82
CA SER A 844 -47.20 40.33 -43.83
C SER A 844 -47.35 40.88 -45.26
N ILE A 845 -48.41 41.64 -45.49
CA ILE A 845 -48.61 42.46 -46.70
C ILE A 845 -48.49 43.96 -46.39
N ASP A 846 -48.37 44.34 -45.12
CA ASP A 846 -48.26 45.72 -44.66
C ASP A 846 -46.81 46.21 -44.77
N LEU A 847 -46.61 47.32 -45.48
CA LEU A 847 -45.27 47.85 -45.75
C LEU A 847 -44.60 48.42 -44.49
N MET A 848 -45.37 48.94 -43.54
CA MET A 848 -44.86 49.49 -42.29
C MET A 848 -44.38 48.36 -41.37
N GLU A 849 -45.15 47.27 -41.25
CA GLU A 849 -44.71 46.06 -40.54
C GLU A 849 -43.46 45.44 -41.18
N LYS A 850 -43.44 45.32 -42.52
CA LYS A 850 -42.25 44.85 -43.25
C LYS A 850 -41.02 45.70 -42.99
N THR A 851 -41.18 47.02 -42.90
CA THR A 851 -40.07 47.94 -42.58
C THR A 851 -39.45 47.61 -41.23
N ASP A 852 -40.27 47.35 -40.22
CA ASP A 852 -39.80 47.06 -38.87
C ASP A 852 -39.22 45.65 -38.74
N TYR A 853 -39.81 44.66 -39.42
CA TYR A 853 -39.23 43.31 -39.48
C TYR A 853 -37.90 43.30 -40.21
N TYR A 854 -37.75 44.01 -41.34
CA TYR A 854 -36.48 44.13 -42.04
C TYR A 854 -35.35 44.70 -41.17
N LYS A 855 -35.62 45.78 -40.42
CA LYS A 855 -34.63 46.35 -39.48
C LYS A 855 -34.15 45.31 -38.47
N LYS A 856 -35.07 44.49 -37.93
CA LYS A 856 -34.75 43.43 -36.98
C LYS A 856 -33.95 42.30 -37.63
N ILE A 857 -34.36 41.80 -38.80
CA ILE A 857 -33.65 40.75 -39.55
C ILE A 857 -32.20 41.16 -39.79
N LYS A 858 -31.99 42.38 -40.29
CA LYS A 858 -30.66 42.94 -40.54
C LYS A 858 -29.81 43.02 -39.27
N MET A 859 -30.38 43.54 -38.18
CA MET A 859 -29.69 43.63 -36.90
C MET A 859 -29.26 42.24 -36.40
N TYR A 860 -30.18 41.28 -36.38
CA TYR A 860 -29.92 39.93 -35.89
C TYR A 860 -28.91 39.16 -36.75
N LEU A 861 -28.99 39.23 -38.08
CA LEU A 861 -28.04 38.56 -38.97
C LEU A 861 -26.63 39.15 -38.85
N ARG A 862 -26.49 40.47 -38.72
CA ARG A 862 -25.18 41.11 -38.53
C ARG A 862 -24.56 40.78 -37.17
N GLU A 863 -25.36 40.75 -36.11
CA GLU A 863 -24.84 40.34 -34.80
C GLU A 863 -24.54 38.84 -34.77
N SER A 864 -25.37 37.99 -35.40
CA SER A 864 -25.09 36.56 -35.59
C SER A 864 -23.75 36.34 -36.29
N SER A 865 -23.51 37.05 -37.41
CA SER A 865 -22.23 37.03 -38.14
C SER A 865 -21.04 37.35 -37.22
N LYS A 866 -21.15 38.42 -36.43
CA LYS A 866 -20.12 38.82 -35.48
C LYS A 866 -19.87 37.75 -34.40
N GLN A 867 -20.91 37.13 -33.85
CA GLN A 867 -20.74 36.07 -32.85
C GLN A 867 -20.08 34.83 -33.44
N TYR A 868 -20.47 34.39 -34.66
CA TYR A 868 -19.77 33.32 -35.36
C TYR A 868 -18.29 33.66 -35.61
N GLN A 869 -17.99 34.90 -35.99
CA GLN A 869 -16.61 35.33 -36.21
C GLN A 869 -15.80 35.31 -34.91
N LEU A 870 -16.37 35.77 -33.79
CA LEU A 870 -15.75 35.70 -32.45
C LEU A 870 -15.54 34.24 -32.00
N GLY A 871 -16.41 33.33 -32.40
CA GLY A 871 -16.26 31.88 -32.18
C GLY A 871 -15.31 31.18 -33.18
N GLY A 872 -14.72 31.91 -34.13
CA GLY A 872 -13.82 31.35 -35.15
C GLY A 872 -14.52 30.65 -36.33
N PHE A 873 -15.85 30.71 -36.42
CA PHE A 873 -16.67 30.09 -37.47
C PHE A 873 -16.77 31.02 -38.70
N LYS A 874 -15.65 31.15 -39.43
CA LYS A 874 -15.49 32.17 -40.49
C LYS A 874 -16.48 32.04 -41.65
N GLN A 875 -16.76 30.82 -42.10
CA GLN A 875 -17.68 30.58 -43.21
C GLN A 875 -19.12 30.96 -42.83
N ASP A 876 -19.54 30.61 -41.62
CA ASP A 876 -20.89 30.91 -41.13
C ASP A 876 -21.08 32.39 -40.79
N ALA A 877 -20.02 33.04 -40.34
CA ALA A 877 -19.99 34.50 -40.22
C ALA A 877 -20.22 35.16 -41.58
N GLN A 878 -19.55 34.69 -42.63
CA GLN A 878 -19.73 35.18 -43.99
C GLN A 878 -21.11 34.85 -44.55
N TRP A 879 -21.65 33.66 -44.25
CA TRP A 879 -23.01 33.27 -44.59
C TRP A 879 -24.04 34.24 -44.01
N ALA A 880 -24.01 34.46 -42.69
CA ALA A 880 -24.95 35.36 -42.03
C ALA A 880 -24.83 36.81 -42.55
N LEU A 881 -23.61 37.26 -42.84
CA LEU A 881 -23.37 38.57 -43.46
C LEU A 881 -23.92 38.65 -44.89
N ALA A 882 -23.72 37.60 -45.70
CA ALA A 882 -24.24 37.53 -47.05
C ALA A 882 -25.76 37.53 -47.07
N THR A 883 -26.40 36.76 -46.17
CA THR A 883 -27.87 36.76 -45.99
C THR A 883 -28.37 38.14 -45.57
N SER A 884 -27.69 38.84 -44.65
CA SER A 884 -28.06 40.23 -44.30
C SER A 884 -27.94 41.18 -45.51
N THR A 885 -26.88 41.04 -46.29
CA THR A 885 -26.60 41.90 -47.47
C THR A 885 -27.61 41.62 -48.58
N PHE A 886 -28.04 40.37 -48.72
CA PHE A 886 -29.11 39.97 -49.61
C PHE A 886 -30.45 40.60 -49.22
N PHE A 887 -30.79 40.60 -47.92
CA PHE A 887 -31.98 41.30 -47.41
C PHE A 887 -31.93 42.81 -47.65
N ASP A 888 -30.74 43.43 -47.55
CA ASP A 888 -30.57 44.83 -47.96
C ASP A 888 -30.98 45.00 -49.45
N GLY A 889 -30.60 44.06 -50.32
CA GLY A 889 -31.02 44.04 -51.72
C GLY A 889 -32.53 43.85 -51.94
N ILE A 890 -33.14 42.86 -51.29
CA ILE A 890 -34.59 42.57 -51.38
C ILE A 890 -35.42 43.74 -50.88
N TRP A 891 -35.03 44.38 -49.77
CA TRP A 891 -35.73 45.54 -49.25
C TRP A 891 -35.81 46.67 -50.27
N HIS A 892 -34.69 46.97 -50.94
CA HIS A 892 -34.65 48.03 -51.96
C HIS A 892 -35.41 47.65 -53.24
N LEU A 893 -35.54 46.34 -53.58
CA LEU A 893 -36.47 45.92 -54.65
C LEU A 893 -37.92 46.18 -54.28
N ILE A 894 -38.33 45.86 -53.06
CA ILE A 894 -39.69 46.11 -52.57
C ILE A 894 -39.99 47.61 -52.53
N GLN A 895 -39.02 48.45 -52.14
CA GLN A 895 -39.16 49.91 -52.21
C GLN A 895 -39.27 50.40 -53.66
N SER A 896 -38.49 49.83 -54.58
CA SER A 896 -38.56 50.13 -56.00
C SER A 896 -39.91 49.76 -56.63
N ASP A 897 -40.53 48.67 -56.19
CA ASP A 897 -41.83 48.23 -56.73
C ASP A 897 -42.97 49.18 -56.32
N ASN A 898 -42.94 49.61 -55.06
CA ASN A 898 -43.95 50.49 -54.46
C ASN A 898 -43.76 51.98 -54.79
N GLU A 899 -42.66 52.37 -55.42
CA GLU A 899 -42.36 53.76 -55.78
C GLU A 899 -42.98 54.13 -57.14
N MET A 900 -43.69 55.26 -57.17
CA MET A 900 -44.40 55.75 -58.36
C MET A 900 -43.54 56.76 -59.14
N ASP A 901 -42.58 57.41 -58.49
CA ASP A 901 -41.60 58.28 -59.13
C ASP A 901 -40.55 57.45 -59.88
N PHE A 902 -40.54 57.55 -61.20
CA PHE A 902 -39.65 56.78 -62.07
C PHE A 902 -38.15 56.99 -61.77
N SER A 903 -37.74 58.19 -61.35
CA SER A 903 -36.35 58.48 -61.01
C SER A 903 -35.95 57.79 -59.70
N LYS A 904 -36.81 57.87 -58.67
CA LYS A 904 -36.57 57.22 -57.38
C LYS A 904 -36.68 55.70 -57.47
N LYS A 905 -37.62 55.20 -58.26
CA LYS A 905 -37.77 53.78 -58.60
C LYS A 905 -36.47 53.21 -59.17
N ASN A 906 -35.93 53.84 -60.21
CA ASN A 906 -34.66 53.42 -60.80
C ASN A 906 -33.47 53.53 -59.83
N GLN A 907 -33.48 54.54 -58.95
CA GLN A 907 -32.46 54.67 -57.91
C GLN A 907 -32.50 53.48 -56.94
N PHE A 908 -33.69 53.10 -56.43
CA PHE A 908 -33.85 51.94 -55.55
C PHE A 908 -33.49 50.63 -56.23
N LEU A 909 -33.88 50.45 -57.51
CA LEU A 909 -33.52 49.27 -58.30
C LEU A 909 -31.98 49.13 -58.46
N ASN A 910 -31.28 50.22 -58.74
CA ASN A 910 -29.81 50.21 -58.86
C ASN A 910 -29.12 49.87 -57.52
N ILE A 911 -29.62 50.42 -56.41
CA ILE A 911 -29.11 50.10 -55.07
C ILE A 911 -29.35 48.62 -54.75
N ALA A 912 -30.53 48.11 -55.07
CA ALA A 912 -30.86 46.71 -54.88
C ALA A 912 -29.92 45.77 -55.65
N LEU A 913 -29.70 46.04 -56.95
CA LEU A 913 -28.79 45.24 -57.78
C LEU A 913 -27.35 45.25 -57.23
N ASN A 914 -26.88 46.38 -56.70
CA ASN A 914 -25.56 46.47 -56.08
C ASN A 914 -25.46 45.56 -54.84
N TYR A 915 -26.42 45.64 -53.92
CA TYR A 915 -26.45 44.77 -52.74
C TYR A 915 -26.56 43.29 -53.09
N LEU A 916 -27.36 42.94 -54.10
CA LEU A 916 -27.50 41.56 -54.57
C LEU A 916 -26.21 41.03 -55.22
N ASN A 917 -25.49 41.86 -55.99
CA ASN A 917 -24.16 41.49 -56.52
C ASN A 917 -23.14 41.30 -55.39
N ASN A 918 -23.15 42.16 -54.37
CA ASN A 918 -22.26 42.03 -53.22
C ASN A 918 -22.58 40.77 -52.40
N ALA A 919 -23.86 40.48 -52.16
CA ALA A 919 -24.27 39.25 -51.50
C ALA A 919 -23.82 38.00 -52.28
N LEU A 920 -23.98 38.02 -53.61
CA LEU A 920 -23.50 36.97 -54.50
C LEU A 920 -21.98 36.75 -54.39
N GLU A 921 -21.19 37.84 -54.33
CA GLU A 921 -19.75 37.76 -54.14
C GLU A 921 -19.39 37.15 -52.77
N ILE A 922 -20.03 37.61 -51.69
CA ILE A 922 -19.78 37.09 -50.34
C ILE A 922 -20.12 35.59 -50.25
N PHE A 923 -21.29 35.16 -50.77
CA PHE A 923 -21.65 33.73 -50.82
C PHE A 923 -20.64 32.92 -51.65
N GLY A 924 -20.17 33.45 -52.78
CA GLY A 924 -19.16 32.81 -53.62
C GLY A 924 -17.80 32.65 -52.92
N ASN A 925 -17.31 33.72 -52.28
CA ASN A 925 -16.04 33.74 -51.55
C ASN A 925 -16.07 32.82 -50.32
N ALA A 926 -17.24 32.64 -49.71
CA ALA A 926 -17.46 31.75 -48.58
C ALA A 926 -17.70 30.28 -48.98
N GLY A 927 -17.77 29.97 -50.29
CA GLY A 927 -17.88 28.60 -50.80
C GLY A 927 -19.31 28.10 -51.07
N TYR A 928 -20.34 28.93 -50.87
CA TYR A 928 -21.76 28.57 -51.03
C TYR A 928 -22.23 28.70 -52.48
N LYS A 929 -21.71 27.82 -53.36
CA LYS A 929 -21.92 27.87 -54.81
C LYS A 929 -23.39 27.79 -55.22
N GLN A 930 -24.19 26.93 -54.59
CA GLN A 930 -25.60 26.78 -54.92
C GLN A 930 -26.40 28.07 -54.66
N LYS A 931 -26.17 28.73 -53.52
CA LYS A 931 -26.83 29.98 -53.17
C LYS A 931 -26.38 31.14 -54.07
N ARG A 932 -25.09 31.18 -54.41
CA ARG A 932 -24.54 32.12 -55.40
C ARG A 932 -25.26 31.98 -56.75
N ASP A 933 -25.41 30.75 -57.25
CA ASP A 933 -26.03 30.48 -58.56
C ASP A 933 -27.54 30.81 -58.56
N GLU A 934 -28.21 30.56 -57.44
CA GLU A 934 -29.60 30.95 -57.23
C GLU A 934 -29.77 32.48 -57.29
N ILE A 935 -28.94 33.24 -56.56
CA ILE A 935 -28.96 34.71 -56.59
C ILE A 935 -28.62 35.24 -57.98
N LEU A 936 -27.68 34.59 -58.69
CA LEU A 936 -27.34 34.96 -60.06
C LEU A 936 -28.54 34.81 -61.01
N LYS A 937 -29.30 33.73 -60.86
CA LYS A 937 -30.53 33.48 -61.63
C LYS A 937 -31.58 34.56 -61.34
N HIS A 938 -31.76 34.90 -60.06
CA HIS A 938 -32.66 35.97 -59.63
C HIS A 938 -32.26 37.34 -60.18
N LEU A 939 -30.97 37.69 -60.10
CA LEU A 939 -30.41 38.90 -60.68
C LEU A 939 -30.68 39.01 -62.19
N LYS A 940 -30.60 37.89 -62.93
CA LYS A 940 -30.91 37.84 -64.36
C LYS A 940 -32.40 38.04 -64.63
N MET A 941 -33.29 37.46 -63.82
CA MET A 941 -34.73 37.66 -63.94
C MET A 941 -35.17 39.09 -63.66
N ILE A 942 -34.55 39.74 -62.66
CA ILE A 942 -34.81 41.14 -62.31
C ILE A 942 -34.34 42.07 -63.43
N LYS A 943 -33.16 41.83 -64.02
CA LYS A 943 -32.62 42.61 -65.15
C LYS A 943 -33.43 42.46 -66.45
N ASP A 944 -34.07 41.32 -66.66
CA ASP A 944 -34.93 41.04 -67.81
C ASP A 944 -36.38 41.53 -67.60
N GLU A 945 -36.70 42.22 -66.49
CA GLU A 945 -38.05 42.65 -66.08
C GLU A 945 -39.08 41.51 -65.96
N LYS A 946 -38.63 40.27 -65.73
CA LYS A 946 -39.49 39.07 -65.84
C LYS A 946 -40.31 38.73 -64.58
N ALA A 947 -39.88 39.15 -63.38
CA ALA A 947 -40.63 38.99 -62.13
C ALA A 947 -39.96 39.73 -60.96
N ILE A 948 -40.76 40.19 -60.00
CA ILE A 948 -40.30 40.60 -58.65
C ILE A 948 -40.56 39.44 -57.70
N LEU A 949 -39.50 38.91 -57.09
CA LEU A 949 -39.53 37.69 -56.29
C LEU A 949 -40.19 37.91 -54.93
N THR A 950 -40.99 36.94 -54.48
CA THR A 950 -42.04 37.17 -53.46
C THR A 950 -41.92 36.37 -52.16
N SER A 951 -40.75 35.79 -51.83
CA SER A 951 -40.52 35.21 -50.50
C SER A 951 -39.05 35.35 -50.06
N ALA A 952 -38.83 36.08 -48.96
CA ALA A 952 -37.53 36.29 -48.33
C ALA A 952 -37.18 35.21 -47.29
N LEU A 953 -38.17 34.49 -46.74
CA LEU A 953 -38.03 33.32 -45.86
C LEU A 953 -37.38 32.15 -46.57
N ASN A 954 -37.82 31.82 -47.79
CA ASN A 954 -37.21 30.75 -48.61
C ASN A 954 -35.74 31.02 -48.98
N LEU A 955 -35.24 32.23 -48.66
CA LEU A 955 -33.89 32.68 -48.95
C LEU A 955 -33.02 32.77 -47.68
N ILE A 956 -33.63 32.94 -46.50
CA ILE A 956 -32.95 32.65 -45.23
C ILE A 956 -33.00 31.14 -45.01
N GLU A 957 -32.02 30.43 -45.53
CA GLU A 957 -31.81 29.04 -45.12
C GLU A 957 -31.11 28.99 -43.76
N LYS A 958 -31.40 27.95 -42.99
CA LYS A 958 -30.62 27.64 -41.78
C LYS A 958 -29.13 27.49 -42.15
N PRO A 959 -28.18 28.10 -41.41
CA PRO A 959 -26.77 28.01 -41.74
C PRO A 959 -26.30 26.56 -41.55
N ALA A 960 -25.36 26.09 -42.37
CA ALA A 960 -24.86 24.72 -42.27
C ALA A 960 -24.34 24.41 -40.85
N ILE A 961 -23.74 25.39 -40.17
CA ILE A 961 -23.26 25.20 -38.80
C ILE A 961 -24.35 25.21 -37.73
N SER A 962 -25.57 25.69 -38.01
CA SER A 962 -26.61 25.65 -36.98
C SER A 962 -26.91 24.22 -36.58
N ALA A 963 -26.77 23.26 -37.50
CA ALA A 963 -26.92 21.83 -37.24
C ALA A 963 -25.58 21.13 -36.94
N SER A 964 -24.50 21.85 -36.57
CA SER A 964 -23.16 21.28 -36.35
C SER A 964 -23.07 20.40 -35.10
N SER A 965 -22.21 19.38 -35.14
CA SER A 965 -21.78 18.58 -33.97
C SER A 965 -20.42 18.98 -33.41
N VAL A 966 -19.83 20.08 -33.91
CA VAL A 966 -18.64 20.67 -33.28
C VAL A 966 -18.96 21.00 -31.83
N GLY A 967 -18.08 20.63 -30.89
CA GLY A 967 -18.30 20.80 -29.45
C GLY A 967 -19.30 19.83 -28.81
N ILE A 968 -19.90 18.91 -29.58
CA ILE A 968 -20.65 17.78 -29.03
C ILE A 968 -19.68 16.61 -28.94
N SER A 969 -19.29 16.27 -27.72
CA SER A 969 -18.41 15.14 -27.42
C SER A 969 -18.94 14.40 -26.19
N ALA A 970 -18.60 13.13 -26.06
CA ALA A 970 -18.98 12.35 -24.88
C ALA A 970 -18.18 12.87 -23.66
N PRO A 971 -18.78 13.23 -22.51
CA PRO A 971 -18.01 13.74 -21.38
C PRO A 971 -17.09 12.66 -20.82
N VAL A 972 -15.83 12.96 -20.46
CA VAL A 972 -14.95 11.97 -19.78
C VAL A 972 -15.39 11.80 -18.34
N SER A 973 -15.50 10.56 -17.84
CA SER A 973 -15.99 10.33 -16.47
C SER A 973 -14.82 10.13 -15.49
N PRO A 974 -14.82 10.77 -14.30
CA PRO A 974 -13.80 10.59 -13.26
C PRO A 974 -13.94 9.25 -12.52
N ASN A 975 -14.88 8.40 -12.96
CA ASN A 975 -15.01 7.02 -12.52
C ASN A 975 -14.22 6.05 -13.40
N GLU A 976 -13.75 6.49 -14.58
CA GLU A 976 -12.92 5.71 -15.51
C GLU A 976 -11.45 5.78 -15.09
N ILE A 977 -11.13 5.37 -13.86
CA ILE A 977 -9.78 5.39 -13.29
C ILE A 977 -9.20 3.98 -13.12
N SER A 978 -7.88 3.91 -13.11
CA SER A 978 -7.17 2.65 -12.86
C SER A 978 -7.48 2.09 -11.49
N SER A 979 -7.44 0.76 -11.34
CA SER A 979 -7.17 0.13 -10.05
C SER A 979 -5.98 0.78 -9.36
N SER A 980 -6.18 1.16 -8.09
CA SER A 980 -5.10 1.49 -7.18
C SER A 980 -4.08 0.37 -7.14
N ILE A 981 -2.81 0.74 -7.10
CA ILE A 981 -1.73 -0.18 -6.75
C ILE A 981 -1.32 0.19 -5.34
N ASP A 982 -1.92 -0.45 -4.36
CA ASP A 982 -1.71 -0.11 -2.96
C ASP A 982 -0.34 -0.59 -2.46
N ILE A 983 0.16 0.09 -1.43
CA ILE A 983 1.36 -0.33 -0.68
C ILE A 983 1.27 -1.79 -0.27
N ASP A 984 0.07 -2.21 0.09
CA ASP A 984 -0.32 -3.56 0.46
C ASP A 984 -0.02 -4.59 -0.62
N GLU A 985 -0.36 -4.31 -1.88
CA GLU A 985 -0.05 -5.19 -3.01
C GLU A 985 1.46 -5.24 -3.30
N MET A 986 2.15 -4.12 -3.07
CA MET A 986 3.59 -3.97 -3.25
C MET A 986 4.42 -4.58 -2.13
N GLN A 987 3.81 -4.87 -0.97
CA GLN A 987 4.41 -5.57 0.16
C GLN A 987 3.98 -7.04 0.23
N ARG A 988 2.85 -7.43 -0.40
CA ARG A 988 2.37 -8.82 -0.45
C ARG A 988 3.35 -9.76 -1.15
N THR A 989 4.09 -10.57 -0.40
CA THR A 989 4.68 -11.81 -0.91
C THR A 989 3.80 -12.98 -0.54
N ASP A 990 3.32 -13.77 -1.51
CA ASP A 990 2.62 -15.01 -1.17
C ASP A 990 3.55 -15.86 -0.31
N LEU A 991 3.04 -16.34 0.83
CA LEU A 991 3.73 -17.27 1.72
C LEU A 991 4.47 -18.31 0.88
N THR A 992 5.79 -18.23 0.83
CA THR A 992 6.61 -19.33 0.31
C THR A 992 6.32 -20.52 1.22
N THR A 993 5.72 -21.56 0.66
CA THR A 993 5.45 -22.80 1.37
C THR A 993 6.76 -23.36 1.93
N GLU A 994 6.69 -24.04 3.07
CA GLU A 994 7.86 -24.69 3.71
C GLU A 994 8.68 -25.50 2.69
N SER A 995 7.98 -26.14 1.76
CA SER A 995 8.50 -26.87 0.62
C SER A 995 9.46 -26.08 -0.27
N GLU A 996 9.13 -24.83 -0.62
CA GLU A 996 9.95 -23.99 -1.50
C GLU A 996 11.29 -23.58 -0.85
N LEU A 997 11.34 -23.54 0.49
CA LEU A 997 12.52 -23.12 1.23
C LEU A 997 13.39 -24.29 1.69
N ASN A 998 12.79 -25.48 1.85
CA ASN A 998 13.48 -26.74 2.08
C ASN A 998 13.65 -27.55 0.78
N TRP A 999 13.60 -26.90 -0.38
CA TRP A 999 13.75 -27.57 -1.68
C TRP A 999 14.96 -28.53 -1.75
N PRO A 1000 16.13 -28.31 -1.10
CA PRO A 1000 17.25 -29.26 -1.17
C PRO A 1000 16.91 -30.60 -0.51
N LYS A 1001 15.99 -30.60 0.47
CA LYS A 1001 15.49 -31.82 1.09
C LYS A 1001 14.43 -32.49 0.25
N ARG A 1002 13.84 -31.83 -0.76
CA ARG A 1002 12.72 -32.31 -1.58
C ARG A 1002 13.17 -32.94 -2.90
N ILE A 1003 14.44 -32.80 -3.27
CA ILE A 1003 15.01 -33.43 -4.46
C ILE A 1003 15.41 -34.87 -4.17
N HIS A 1004 15.16 -35.75 -5.14
CA HIS A 1004 15.51 -37.16 -5.07
C HIS A 1004 16.65 -37.44 -6.03
N GLN A 1005 16.44 -37.15 -7.31
CA GLN A 1005 17.36 -37.51 -8.37
C GLN A 1005 17.19 -36.62 -9.59
N ILE A 1006 18.29 -36.37 -10.31
CA ILE A 1006 18.31 -35.62 -11.57
C ILE A 1006 18.88 -36.46 -12.70
N TYR A 1007 18.32 -36.32 -13.90
CA TYR A 1007 18.72 -37.01 -15.12
C TYR A 1007 18.85 -36.02 -16.28
N PHE A 1008 19.92 -36.16 -17.07
CA PHE A 1008 20.06 -35.48 -18.36
C PHE A 1008 19.88 -36.50 -19.48
N ILE A 1009 18.94 -36.21 -20.38
CA ILE A 1009 18.44 -37.13 -21.38
C ILE A 1009 18.56 -36.46 -22.75
N MET A 1010 19.25 -37.08 -23.68
CA MET A 1010 19.30 -36.63 -25.07
C MET A 1010 17.98 -36.91 -25.79
N SER A 1011 17.73 -36.23 -26.91
CA SER A 1011 16.53 -36.42 -27.74
C SER A 1011 16.28 -37.87 -28.20
N ASN A 1012 17.31 -38.71 -28.24
CA ASN A 1012 17.23 -40.14 -28.56
C ASN A 1012 16.96 -41.05 -27.35
N GLY A 1013 16.74 -40.50 -26.15
CA GLY A 1013 16.51 -41.24 -24.91
C GLY A 1013 17.76 -41.73 -24.18
N THR A 1014 18.95 -41.36 -24.63
CA THR A 1014 20.22 -41.69 -23.96
C THR A 1014 20.43 -40.83 -22.71
N CYS A 1015 20.73 -41.45 -21.57
CA CYS A 1015 21.04 -40.78 -20.30
C CYS A 1015 22.53 -40.41 -20.25
N ILE A 1016 22.86 -39.13 -20.40
CA ILE A 1016 24.26 -38.66 -20.43
C ILE A 1016 24.81 -38.30 -19.05
N TYR A 1017 23.93 -38.08 -18.06
CA TYR A 1017 24.30 -37.79 -16.70
C TYR A 1017 23.15 -38.07 -15.74
N SER A 1018 23.47 -38.60 -14.55
CA SER A 1018 22.50 -38.76 -13.46
C SER A 1018 23.15 -38.55 -12.10
N LYS A 1019 22.42 -37.99 -11.13
CA LYS A 1019 22.87 -37.84 -9.74
C LYS A 1019 21.73 -38.04 -8.77
N SER A 1020 21.97 -38.88 -7.76
CA SER A 1020 21.08 -39.03 -6.61
C SER A 1020 21.43 -38.03 -5.51
N PHE A 1021 20.41 -37.48 -4.86
CA PHE A 1021 20.51 -36.57 -3.72
C PHE A 1021 20.03 -37.21 -2.40
N ARG A 1022 19.50 -38.44 -2.47
CA ARG A 1022 19.09 -39.26 -1.32
C ARG A 1022 19.73 -40.65 -1.41
N GLU A 1023 19.79 -41.37 -0.28
CA GLU A 1023 20.05 -42.81 -0.30
C GLU A 1023 18.79 -43.49 -0.86
N VAL A 1024 18.87 -43.96 -2.09
CA VAL A 1024 17.78 -44.68 -2.80
C VAL A 1024 18.36 -45.97 -3.37
N ASP A 1025 17.53 -46.99 -3.54
CA ASP A 1025 17.92 -48.24 -4.20
C ASP A 1025 18.46 -47.95 -5.62
N GLU A 1026 19.57 -48.60 -5.99
CA GLU A 1026 20.21 -48.38 -7.31
C GLU A 1026 19.28 -48.83 -8.44
N VAL A 1027 18.74 -47.85 -9.17
CA VAL A 1027 18.02 -48.06 -10.44
C VAL A 1027 18.92 -47.67 -11.60
N GLU A 1028 18.97 -48.49 -12.65
CA GLU A 1028 19.81 -48.26 -13.83
C GLU A 1028 19.40 -46.96 -14.57
N PRO A 1029 20.27 -45.92 -14.64
CA PRO A 1029 19.89 -44.61 -15.16
C PRO A 1029 19.42 -44.60 -16.62
N GLN A 1030 19.96 -45.51 -17.43
CA GLN A 1030 19.60 -45.64 -18.84
C GLN A 1030 18.18 -46.21 -19.03
N LEU A 1031 17.75 -47.09 -18.13
CA LEU A 1031 16.38 -47.63 -18.12
C LEU A 1031 15.37 -46.54 -17.76
N VAL A 1032 15.68 -45.71 -16.76
CA VAL A 1032 14.83 -44.59 -16.34
C VAL A 1032 14.70 -43.56 -17.47
N ALA A 1033 15.81 -43.15 -18.08
CA ALA A 1033 15.78 -42.20 -19.20
C ALA A 1033 14.98 -42.71 -20.41
N GLY A 1034 15.12 -44.00 -20.75
CA GLY A 1034 14.31 -44.65 -21.77
C GLY A 1034 12.83 -44.66 -21.42
N GLY A 1035 12.49 -44.97 -20.17
CA GLY A 1035 11.11 -44.94 -19.65
C GLY A 1035 10.47 -43.56 -19.70
N LEU A 1036 11.17 -42.52 -19.22
CA LEU A 1036 10.68 -41.13 -19.23
C LEU A 1036 10.48 -40.61 -20.66
N THR A 1037 11.38 -40.95 -21.58
CA THR A 1037 11.24 -40.60 -23.01
C THR A 1037 10.01 -41.29 -23.62
N GLY A 1038 9.79 -42.57 -23.30
CA GLY A 1038 8.61 -43.30 -23.74
C GLY A 1038 7.29 -42.74 -23.20
N ILE A 1039 7.23 -42.41 -21.90
CA ILE A 1039 6.05 -41.82 -21.25
C ILE A 1039 5.71 -40.45 -21.88
N THR A 1040 6.70 -39.60 -22.06
CA THR A 1040 6.49 -38.26 -22.64
C THR A 1040 6.01 -38.33 -24.08
N ALA A 1041 6.56 -39.23 -24.90
CA ALA A 1041 6.10 -39.47 -26.27
C ALA A 1041 4.67 -40.04 -26.31
N PHE A 1042 4.37 -41.01 -25.44
CA PHE A 1042 3.03 -41.60 -25.34
C PHE A 1042 1.97 -40.57 -24.94
N LEU A 1043 2.25 -39.71 -23.94
CA LEU A 1043 1.33 -38.64 -23.52
C LEU A 1043 1.08 -37.61 -24.63
N GLN A 1044 2.09 -37.28 -25.42
CA GLN A 1044 1.94 -36.39 -26.58
C GLN A 1044 1.05 -37.00 -27.67
N GLU A 1045 1.26 -38.28 -28.00
CA GLU A 1045 0.41 -38.99 -28.95
C GLU A 1045 -1.04 -39.11 -28.46
N LEU A 1046 -1.23 -39.41 -27.16
CA LEU A 1046 -2.55 -39.59 -26.56
C LEU A 1046 -3.36 -38.30 -26.47
N THR A 1047 -2.72 -37.16 -26.24
CA THR A 1047 -3.38 -35.85 -26.10
C THR A 1047 -3.59 -35.12 -27.42
N LEU A 1048 -3.00 -35.61 -28.52
CA LEU A 1048 -2.90 -34.91 -29.82
C LEU A 1048 -2.26 -33.52 -29.70
N ASP A 1049 -1.56 -33.24 -28.60
CA ASP A 1049 -0.86 -31.99 -28.35
C ASP A 1049 0.64 -32.15 -28.66
N LYS A 1050 1.19 -31.19 -29.41
CA LYS A 1050 2.62 -31.14 -29.75
C LYS A 1050 3.46 -30.49 -28.66
N THR A 1051 2.84 -29.98 -27.58
CA THR A 1051 3.59 -29.40 -26.45
C THR A 1051 4.36 -30.47 -25.67
N LYS A 1052 5.57 -30.14 -25.23
CA LYS A 1052 6.38 -31.05 -24.42
C LYS A 1052 5.86 -31.15 -22.99
N VAL A 1053 5.76 -32.38 -22.47
CA VAL A 1053 5.30 -32.66 -21.11
C VAL A 1053 6.27 -32.05 -20.11
N ARG A 1054 5.78 -31.14 -19.26
CA ARG A 1054 6.62 -30.45 -18.27
C ARG A 1054 6.58 -31.05 -16.87
N ILE A 1055 5.47 -31.69 -16.51
CA ILE A 1055 5.24 -32.19 -15.15
C ILE A 1055 4.48 -33.52 -15.24
N VAL A 1056 4.92 -34.50 -14.46
CA VAL A 1056 4.19 -35.75 -14.20
C VAL A 1056 4.09 -35.91 -12.69
N GLU A 1057 2.85 -35.98 -12.16
CA GLU A 1057 2.58 -36.12 -10.74
C GLU A 1057 2.03 -37.52 -10.42
N GLN A 1058 2.64 -38.17 -9.43
CA GLN A 1058 2.19 -39.41 -8.81
C GLN A 1058 2.08 -39.17 -7.29
N GLU A 1059 1.23 -39.92 -6.58
CA GLU A 1059 0.84 -39.64 -5.17
C GLU A 1059 2.01 -39.30 -4.22
N GLU A 1060 3.19 -39.91 -4.41
CA GLU A 1060 4.37 -39.71 -3.54
C GLU A 1060 5.58 -39.09 -4.26
N ALA A 1061 5.51 -38.81 -5.57
CA ALA A 1061 6.63 -38.27 -6.33
C ALA A 1061 6.17 -37.42 -7.53
N THR A 1062 6.87 -36.32 -7.76
CA THR A 1062 6.69 -35.44 -8.92
C THR A 1062 7.94 -35.48 -9.80
N ILE A 1063 7.74 -35.55 -11.12
CA ILE A 1063 8.81 -35.47 -12.11
C ILE A 1063 8.67 -34.14 -12.85
N LEU A 1064 9.67 -33.29 -12.71
CA LEU A 1064 9.76 -31.99 -13.37
C LEU A 1064 10.67 -32.12 -14.60
N PHE A 1065 10.18 -31.71 -15.76
CA PHE A 1065 10.93 -31.67 -17.01
C PHE A 1065 11.21 -30.23 -17.41
N GLU A 1066 12.45 -29.97 -17.82
CA GLU A 1066 12.79 -28.78 -18.60
C GLU A 1066 13.49 -29.24 -19.89
N HIS A 1067 13.09 -28.64 -21.01
CA HIS A 1067 13.53 -29.07 -22.34
C HIS A 1067 14.36 -27.99 -23.02
N GLY A 1068 15.59 -28.33 -23.36
CA GLY A 1068 16.48 -27.54 -24.17
C GLY A 1068 16.40 -27.91 -25.65
N LYS A 1069 17.35 -27.39 -26.41
CA LYS A 1069 17.51 -27.65 -27.85
C LYS A 1069 18.07 -29.05 -28.13
N TYR A 1070 19.01 -29.53 -27.34
CA TYR A 1070 19.72 -30.80 -27.54
C TYR A 1070 19.40 -31.83 -26.45
N VAL A 1071 19.21 -31.36 -25.22
CA VAL A 1071 18.96 -32.23 -24.05
C VAL A 1071 17.68 -31.84 -23.32
N SER A 1072 17.15 -32.78 -22.55
CA SER A 1072 16.08 -32.55 -21.58
C SER A 1072 16.58 -32.95 -20.20
N VAL A 1073 16.24 -32.19 -19.18
CA VAL A 1073 16.55 -32.52 -17.79
C VAL A 1073 15.26 -32.97 -17.10
N ALA A 1074 15.33 -34.08 -16.38
CA ALA A 1074 14.25 -34.58 -15.54
C ALA A 1074 14.70 -34.59 -14.08
N LEU A 1075 13.93 -33.96 -13.20
CA LEU A 1075 14.18 -33.90 -11.77
C LEU A 1075 13.02 -34.57 -11.02
N ILE A 1076 13.35 -35.58 -10.22
CA ILE A 1076 12.40 -36.27 -9.35
C ILE A 1076 12.40 -35.58 -7.98
N THR A 1077 11.21 -35.25 -7.50
CA THR A 1077 10.99 -34.46 -6.27
C THR A 1077 9.80 -34.99 -5.48
N ASP A 1078 9.69 -34.62 -4.20
CA ASP A 1078 8.48 -34.92 -3.40
C ASP A 1078 7.23 -34.22 -3.99
N GLU A 1079 7.41 -33.02 -4.57
CA GLU A 1079 6.33 -32.13 -5.01
C GLU A 1079 6.82 -31.11 -6.05
N ASN A 1080 5.88 -30.45 -6.73
CA ASN A 1080 6.18 -29.44 -7.74
C ASN A 1080 6.55 -28.08 -7.13
N LEU A 1081 7.82 -27.67 -7.24
CA LEU A 1081 8.35 -26.43 -6.65
C LEU A 1081 8.87 -25.45 -7.72
N ILE A 1082 8.49 -24.18 -7.59
CA ILE A 1082 8.90 -23.07 -8.46
C ILE A 1082 10.41 -22.86 -8.40
N THR A 1083 11.02 -22.98 -7.21
CA THR A 1083 12.48 -22.84 -7.04
C THR A 1083 13.23 -23.90 -7.85
N LEU A 1084 12.70 -25.13 -7.90
CA LEU A 1084 13.30 -26.23 -8.64
C LEU A 1084 13.14 -26.05 -10.15
N GLN A 1085 11.96 -25.63 -10.62
CA GLN A 1085 11.75 -25.29 -12.03
C GLN A 1085 12.72 -24.20 -12.51
N ASN A 1086 12.91 -23.14 -11.72
CA ASN A 1086 13.84 -22.06 -12.05
C ASN A 1086 15.28 -22.56 -12.15
N LYS A 1087 15.71 -23.41 -11.20
CA LYS A 1087 17.05 -24.01 -11.20
C LYS A 1087 17.27 -24.92 -12.40
N LEU A 1088 16.26 -25.71 -12.80
CA LEU A 1088 16.35 -26.54 -14.01
C LEU A 1088 16.50 -25.70 -15.28
N LYS A 1089 15.79 -24.57 -15.36
CA LYS A 1089 15.87 -23.65 -16.50
C LYS A 1089 17.23 -22.97 -16.61
N GLU A 1090 17.81 -22.53 -15.49
CA GLU A 1090 19.17 -21.97 -15.48
C GLU A 1090 20.21 -23.05 -15.82
N LEU A 1091 20.04 -24.24 -15.24
CA LEU A 1091 20.95 -25.36 -15.44
C LEU A 1091 21.00 -25.81 -16.89
N ILE A 1092 19.84 -25.98 -17.55
CA ILE A 1092 19.80 -26.44 -18.94
C ILE A 1092 20.41 -25.40 -19.88
N GLN A 1093 20.21 -24.11 -19.61
CA GLN A 1093 20.80 -23.03 -20.40
C GLN A 1093 22.33 -23.07 -20.33
N ILE A 1094 22.90 -23.15 -19.12
CA ILE A 1094 24.35 -23.18 -18.93
C ILE A 1094 24.98 -24.44 -19.53
N VAL A 1095 24.32 -25.59 -19.38
CA VAL A 1095 24.81 -26.86 -19.95
C VAL A 1095 24.80 -26.83 -21.47
N GLU A 1096 23.73 -26.33 -22.11
CA GLU A 1096 23.68 -26.25 -23.57
C GLU A 1096 24.63 -25.20 -24.16
N GLU A 1097 24.83 -24.07 -23.49
CA GLU A 1097 25.81 -23.06 -23.88
C GLU A 1097 27.26 -23.60 -23.77
N PHE A 1098 27.54 -24.41 -22.74
CA PHE A 1098 28.89 -24.94 -22.51
C PHE A 1098 29.25 -26.11 -23.42
N PHE A 1099 28.29 -26.98 -23.73
CA PHE A 1099 28.51 -28.21 -24.51
C PHE A 1099 27.94 -28.14 -25.93
N GLU A 1100 27.75 -26.94 -26.49
CA GLU A 1100 27.05 -26.78 -27.76
C GLU A 1100 27.72 -27.56 -28.91
N ASP A 1101 29.05 -27.53 -28.98
CA ASP A 1101 29.81 -28.19 -30.05
C ASP A 1101 29.84 -29.71 -29.87
N GLU A 1102 29.93 -30.18 -28.62
CA GLU A 1102 29.87 -31.58 -28.24
C GLU A 1102 28.50 -32.19 -28.54
N PHE A 1103 27.40 -31.46 -28.31
CA PHE A 1103 26.06 -31.92 -28.69
C PHE A 1103 25.86 -32.01 -30.21
N LYS A 1104 26.52 -31.15 -31.01
CA LYS A 1104 26.45 -31.20 -32.48
C LYS A 1104 27.28 -32.32 -33.09
N THR A 1105 28.37 -32.71 -32.44
CA THR A 1105 29.38 -33.66 -32.97
C THR A 1105 29.42 -34.99 -32.22
N TYR A 1106 28.44 -35.24 -31.36
CA TYR A 1106 28.41 -36.36 -30.43
C TYR A 1106 28.60 -37.72 -31.11
N SER A 1107 29.64 -38.45 -30.67
CA SER A 1107 30.09 -39.73 -31.25
C SER A 1107 29.86 -40.95 -30.35
N GLY A 1108 29.25 -40.76 -29.17
CA GLY A 1108 28.97 -41.84 -28.21
C GLY A 1108 29.81 -41.84 -26.93
N ASP A 1109 30.74 -40.91 -26.77
CA ASP A 1109 31.58 -40.79 -25.56
C ASP A 1109 30.91 -39.98 -24.45
N MET A 1110 30.57 -40.66 -23.36
CA MET A 1110 29.88 -40.08 -22.20
C MET A 1110 30.81 -39.33 -21.25
N GLU A 1111 32.11 -39.61 -21.25
CA GLU A 1111 33.05 -38.97 -20.31
C GLU A 1111 33.16 -37.46 -20.52
N VAL A 1112 32.89 -37.02 -21.75
CA VAL A 1112 32.88 -35.60 -22.14
C VAL A 1112 31.89 -34.80 -21.29
N PHE A 1113 30.77 -35.41 -20.87
CA PHE A 1113 29.73 -34.78 -20.06
C PHE A 1113 29.98 -34.84 -18.54
N SER A 1114 31.11 -35.40 -18.09
CA SER A 1114 31.46 -35.49 -16.66
C SER A 1114 31.45 -34.12 -15.93
N LYS A 1115 31.68 -33.01 -16.65
CA LYS A 1115 31.62 -31.65 -16.07
C LYS A 1115 30.20 -31.18 -15.72
N ILE A 1116 29.15 -31.88 -16.14
CA ILE A 1116 27.75 -31.56 -15.76
C ILE A 1116 27.60 -31.55 -14.24
N ASP A 1117 28.29 -32.45 -13.50
CA ASP A 1117 28.24 -32.47 -12.04
C ASP A 1117 28.65 -31.12 -11.41
N LYS A 1118 29.64 -30.43 -11.97
CA LYS A 1118 30.06 -29.11 -11.48
C LYS A 1118 28.98 -28.05 -11.64
N PHE A 1119 28.21 -28.11 -12.73
CA PHE A 1119 27.09 -27.20 -12.95
C PHE A 1119 25.92 -27.53 -12.02
N VAL A 1120 25.64 -28.82 -11.80
CA VAL A 1120 24.62 -29.28 -10.85
C VAL A 1120 24.98 -28.84 -9.43
N GLN A 1121 26.21 -29.06 -8.97
CA GLN A 1121 26.68 -28.60 -7.65
C GLN A 1121 26.59 -27.07 -7.52
N LYS A 1122 26.98 -26.32 -8.56
CA LYS A 1122 26.90 -24.86 -8.57
C LYS A 1122 25.46 -24.34 -8.49
N ILE A 1123 24.55 -24.89 -9.28
CA ILE A 1123 23.16 -24.42 -9.38
C ILE A 1123 22.34 -24.85 -8.17
N PHE A 1124 22.59 -26.05 -7.64
CA PHE A 1124 21.88 -26.55 -6.47
C PHE A 1124 22.60 -26.21 -5.15
N GLU A 1125 23.78 -25.59 -5.15
CA GLU A 1125 24.49 -25.18 -3.92
C GLU A 1125 24.69 -26.35 -2.93
N ILE A 1126 24.96 -27.56 -3.45
CA ILE A 1126 25.11 -28.82 -2.68
C ILE A 1126 26.55 -29.29 -2.72
#